data_AF-A0A1S2VKS7-F1
#
_entry.id   AF-A0A1S2VKS7-F1
#
_cell.length_a   1.000
_cell.length_b   1.000
_cell.length_c   1.000
_cell.angle_alpha   90.00
_cell.angle_beta   90.00
_cell.angle_gamma   90.00
#
_symmetry.space_group_name_H-M   'P 1'
#
loop_
_entity.id
_entity.type
_entity.pdbx_description
1 polymer ?
#
loop_
_entity_poly.entity_id
_entity_poly.type
_entity_poly.pdbx_seq_one_letter_code
_entity_poly.pdbx_strand_id
1 'polypeptide(L)'
;MKKDNYLHSKAILHQHTSLKKLLLNILPCILFTLLVNHSVFAQTGECSSTLSITAGPCTNNLYTLSGVINLTNTPASSLTILDGSATVEITVPANTTSVGFTINNLQAGSGTHVVTVFSSATACNVLDGFYDAPPACSTTPCSISLVTNVGACTPATNVYSLTGILTASNVSSPPLAVTITTGTRTVVQSLTANNNNFVFVLNNLPSDGQLHPITVATSSLECPGITDTYAAPASCSVSTPCSATVSLSPTACNSVNNSYTLNGLISIANVPASGTITITNGSLTATSPLTTSIGTYGFTFNNLPSTGGTGTINVTFTGADCGPVSQTYAIPAACSVAMPCSKTLTLLPTACNPANNSYTLNGTVNVSNGPASGVLTLSTAGASITFAVGSANGNYTFNFGNLPANGTSSTVTASFSDTSCSPVTETYTAPVACSVTLPCSLSLALTPGSCNSATNGYSLTAVLTANNITPPMTVTLSGAGFNSSVQTLTAINNVLSVNITNLTADGSVKTISVATSATACGTISQTYTAPTACSAAPPCSVSLALSPGACNSATNSYTLSGAVFVANGPSSGSLTVSNGTSSLTFPISPTIGTYSFNFNNLPSNGAAGTITVTFTGTSCGPVSQTYTAPAACTVAQPCGLLFAVSPTACNPATNTYTLEATLLANNVTPPLTVTITGAGAPIIQSLTTVSNTFNFTIVNLSADGLPHMLSVATSATACGGISQTYTAPTACTAAVPLPCSVSLTLAPSACNPATNSYTLSGAVNVANGPSSGTLTVSNGVQSVTYAIAANVGTYSFNFNNLTSNGAIGTITATFSGTSCGPVSQTYTAPTACTTAAPACSLSLTASQPVCSLTANAYSVSGVVTIANGTGSQTLTVSDGVRSTTVVIAGSGSANFVLTNLTSDGATHTISVVSSATACGTTSRTYTAPANCQGPCPQLNLLILNNAQICNGQCASFSLSTDATGIIELVQFSTPQTGTAVYTGGVVLGEGTPVNGALVIPQGIPGLSLPQNNGSTPVTYYIYARLKTPSADPNCRPFGEAQVTILPSPQLSMTSLQTCSSSTTRQVVLSVAGSGTYVATFGTGANAVSCALKNITGQVASFTITGGTTTTATLPVGFAGAVLVSNLTTGCQTMSGVAAVTYFPAPAFTATATPVSCSGVTANADAQLSLGSLQNATAYQYVSGNTFSSATAIPAAPTQIPGNGIIATGLANPTAITGQPYTVRVYSNSGCYTDQTVTLTRKDCACPPAACVPVTATRIR
;
A
#
# COMPACT_ATOMS: atom_id res chain seq x y z
N MET A 1 -51.52 -20.35 -39.98
CA MET A 1 -50.91 -21.66 -39.64
C MET A 1 -51.09 -22.55 -40.86
N LYS A 2 -50.02 -22.83 -41.62
CA LYS A 2 -49.13 -24.00 -41.51
C LYS A 2 -49.78 -25.28 -42.08
N LYS A 3 -48.98 -26.01 -42.86
CA LYS A 3 -48.90 -27.49 -42.96
C LYS A 3 -49.64 -28.21 -44.09
N ASP A 4 -48.92 -29.17 -44.67
CA ASP A 4 -49.47 -30.49 -44.98
C ASP A 4 -49.55 -31.36 -43.71
N ASN A 5 -50.76 -31.85 -43.41
CA ASN A 5 -51.08 -33.28 -43.24
C ASN A 5 -52.60 -33.45 -42.99
N TYR A 6 -53.17 -34.51 -43.60
CA TYR A 6 -54.47 -35.19 -43.35
C TYR A 6 -55.77 -34.78 -44.10
N LEU A 7 -56.34 -35.84 -44.74
CA LEU A 7 -57.76 -36.19 -45.05
C LEU A 7 -58.45 -35.76 -46.36
N HIS A 8 -58.74 -36.79 -47.19
CA HIS A 8 -60.01 -37.19 -47.84
C HIS A 8 -61.10 -36.10 -48.01
N SER A 9 -61.88 -35.98 -49.09
CA SER A 9 -62.17 -36.80 -50.28
C SER A 9 -63.32 -36.10 -51.02
N LYS A 10 -63.29 -36.04 -52.37
CA LYS A 10 -64.44 -35.89 -53.31
C LYS A 10 -65.34 -34.63 -53.15
N ALA A 11 -65.84 -33.96 -54.19
CA ALA A 11 -65.77 -34.03 -55.64
C ALA A 11 -66.59 -32.81 -56.16
N ILE A 12 -66.47 -32.54 -57.48
CA ILE A 12 -67.38 -31.75 -58.34
C ILE A 12 -67.12 -30.22 -58.31
N LEU A 13 -67.04 -29.45 -59.41
CA LEU A 13 -66.96 -29.65 -60.87
C LEU A 13 -67.12 -28.23 -61.48
N HIS A 14 -66.17 -27.76 -62.32
CA HIS A 14 -66.35 -26.98 -63.59
C HIS A 14 -65.18 -26.00 -63.82
N GLN A 15 -64.52 -25.83 -64.98
CA GLN A 15 -64.53 -26.41 -66.34
C GLN A 15 -63.16 -26.04 -67.00
N HIS A 16 -62.40 -26.98 -67.60
CA HIS A 16 -62.29 -27.28 -69.06
C HIS A 16 -61.67 -26.13 -69.91
N THR A 17 -60.69 -26.31 -70.82
CA THR A 17 -60.08 -27.53 -71.41
C THR A 17 -58.82 -27.20 -72.22
N SER A 18 -57.90 -28.17 -72.22
CA SER A 18 -56.97 -28.45 -73.32
C SER A 18 -57.69 -28.71 -74.65
N LEU A 19 -57.07 -28.33 -75.77
CA LEU A 19 -56.92 -29.09 -77.02
C LEU A 19 -55.88 -28.28 -77.84
N LYS A 20 -54.78 -28.79 -78.39
CA LYS A 20 -54.48 -30.14 -78.85
C LYS A 20 -52.98 -30.22 -79.20
N LYS A 21 -52.33 -31.30 -78.81
CA LYS A 21 -51.09 -31.80 -79.42
C LYS A 21 -51.54 -32.77 -80.53
N LEU A 22 -51.63 -32.32 -81.80
CA LEU A 22 -51.44 -33.16 -83.01
C LEU A 22 -51.62 -32.36 -84.32
N LEU A 23 -50.61 -32.46 -85.20
CA LEU A 23 -50.57 -32.21 -86.65
C LEU A 23 -50.44 -30.77 -87.22
N LEU A 24 -49.47 -30.70 -88.15
CA LEU A 24 -49.30 -29.85 -89.34
C LEU A 24 -48.71 -28.44 -89.13
N ASN A 25 -47.48 -28.14 -89.62
CA ASN A 25 -47.07 -27.90 -91.02
C ASN A 25 -47.72 -26.62 -91.62
N ILE A 26 -46.87 -25.75 -92.19
CA ILE A 26 -47.15 -24.74 -93.26
C ILE A 26 -47.29 -23.25 -92.83
N LEU A 27 -46.28 -22.47 -93.27
CA LEU A 27 -46.24 -21.06 -93.74
C LEU A 27 -46.63 -19.86 -92.85
N PRO A 28 -45.81 -18.79 -92.90
CA PRO A 28 -46.29 -17.41 -92.90
C PRO A 28 -46.37 -16.87 -94.35
N CYS A 29 -47.47 -16.21 -94.71
CA CYS A 29 -47.54 -15.39 -95.94
C CYS A 29 -48.74 -14.43 -95.82
N ILE A 30 -48.65 -13.28 -96.52
CA ILE A 30 -49.66 -12.21 -96.77
C ILE A 30 -49.32 -10.92 -95.96
N LEU A 31 -49.05 -9.74 -96.54
CA LEU A 31 -49.39 -9.23 -97.87
C LEU A 31 -48.63 -7.93 -98.23
N PHE A 32 -48.29 -7.82 -99.52
CA PHE A 32 -48.25 -6.62 -100.39
C PHE A 32 -47.17 -5.55 -100.15
N THR A 33 -46.44 -5.16 -101.19
CA THR A 33 -46.99 -4.24 -102.20
C THR A 33 -46.57 -4.46 -103.65
N LEU A 34 -47.62 -4.47 -104.49
CA LEU A 34 -47.79 -3.84 -105.80
C LEU A 34 -46.90 -4.20 -107.02
N LEU A 35 -47.58 -4.94 -107.92
CA LEU A 35 -47.64 -4.80 -109.39
C LEU A 35 -47.46 -3.34 -109.89
N VAL A 36 -47.00 -3.09 -111.13
CA VAL A 36 -47.85 -3.09 -112.33
C VAL A 36 -47.04 -2.96 -113.64
N ASN A 37 -47.35 -3.88 -114.58
CA ASN A 37 -47.42 -3.81 -116.06
C ASN A 37 -46.17 -3.65 -116.95
N HIS A 38 -45.86 -4.67 -117.77
CA HIS A 38 -46.28 -4.93 -119.18
C HIS A 38 -45.57 -3.97 -120.16
N SER A 39 -44.94 -4.38 -121.28
CA SER A 39 -44.89 -5.60 -122.10
C SER A 39 -43.88 -5.35 -123.24
N VAL A 40 -43.53 -6.37 -124.04
CA VAL A 40 -43.17 -6.37 -125.50
C VAL A 40 -41.86 -7.13 -125.85
N PHE A 41 -42.09 -8.20 -126.63
CA PHE A 41 -41.24 -8.91 -127.61
C PHE A 41 -40.24 -10.01 -127.19
N ALA A 42 -40.47 -11.17 -127.81
CA ALA A 42 -39.64 -12.37 -127.78
C ALA A 42 -38.42 -12.25 -128.69
N GLN A 43 -37.29 -12.78 -128.23
CA GLN A 43 -36.28 -13.38 -129.10
C GLN A 43 -35.68 -14.63 -128.44
N THR A 44 -35.29 -15.55 -129.30
CA THR A 44 -34.95 -16.96 -129.06
C THR A 44 -33.70 -17.17 -128.19
N GLY A 45 -33.78 -18.11 -127.23
CA GLY A 45 -32.60 -18.85 -126.74
C GLY A 45 -32.06 -18.52 -125.35
N GLU A 46 -32.86 -18.00 -124.41
CA GLU A 46 -32.38 -17.67 -123.06
C GLU A 46 -32.78 -18.74 -122.01
N CYS A 47 -31.82 -19.22 -121.22
CA CYS A 47 -32.12 -19.94 -119.97
C CYS A 47 -33.05 -19.10 -119.09
N SER A 48 -34.19 -19.63 -118.68
CA SER A 48 -34.93 -19.05 -117.55
C SER A 48 -34.43 -19.69 -116.26
N SER A 49 -33.84 -18.87 -115.38
CA SER A 49 -33.31 -19.31 -114.09
C SER A 49 -33.89 -18.47 -112.96
N THR A 50 -34.28 -19.12 -111.86
CA THR A 50 -34.75 -18.45 -110.63
C THR A 50 -33.83 -18.81 -109.48
N LEU A 51 -33.49 -17.82 -108.65
CA LEU A 51 -32.59 -17.95 -107.52
C LEU A 51 -33.39 -17.83 -106.22
N SER A 52 -33.24 -18.82 -105.34
CA SER A 52 -33.76 -18.79 -103.97
C SER A 52 -32.59 -18.82 -103.00
N ILE A 53 -32.58 -17.92 -102.02
CA ILE A 53 -31.47 -17.74 -101.08
C ILE A 53 -32.04 -17.69 -99.67
N THR A 54 -31.35 -18.30 -98.71
CA THR A 54 -31.70 -18.26 -97.29
C THR A 54 -30.42 -18.12 -96.46
N ALA A 55 -30.38 -17.07 -95.62
CA ALA A 55 -29.32 -16.89 -94.65
C ALA A 55 -29.57 -17.81 -93.44
N GLY A 56 -28.55 -18.57 -93.04
CA GLY A 56 -28.58 -19.40 -91.84
C GLY A 56 -28.54 -18.58 -90.55
N PRO A 57 -28.81 -19.21 -89.38
CA PRO A 57 -28.72 -18.53 -88.10
C PRO A 57 -27.29 -18.03 -87.83
N CYS A 58 -27.18 -16.87 -87.17
CA CYS A 58 -25.90 -16.30 -86.76
C CYS A 58 -25.33 -17.07 -85.56
N THR A 59 -24.04 -17.42 -85.63
CA THR A 59 -23.27 -18.04 -84.54
C THR A 59 -21.86 -17.41 -84.49
N ASN A 60 -21.47 -16.84 -83.34
CA ASN A 60 -20.21 -16.10 -83.15
C ASN A 60 -19.97 -15.00 -84.20
N ASN A 61 -20.99 -14.17 -84.45
CA ASN A 61 -20.97 -13.08 -85.44
C ASN A 61 -20.67 -13.50 -86.90
N LEU A 62 -20.72 -14.80 -87.21
CA LEU A 62 -20.63 -15.35 -88.57
C LEU A 62 -21.92 -16.11 -88.91
N TYR A 63 -22.24 -16.17 -90.21
CA TYR A 63 -23.32 -17.02 -90.71
C TYR A 63 -22.95 -17.67 -92.05
N THR A 64 -23.76 -18.63 -92.45
CA THR A 64 -23.64 -19.35 -93.73
C THR A 64 -24.83 -19.00 -94.61
N LEU A 65 -24.56 -18.62 -95.85
CA LEU A 65 -25.59 -18.38 -96.87
C LEU A 65 -25.78 -19.65 -97.70
N SER A 66 -27.02 -20.09 -97.87
CA SER A 66 -27.35 -21.24 -98.72
C SER A 66 -28.38 -20.82 -99.76
N GLY A 67 -28.22 -21.28 -101.00
CA GLY A 67 -29.18 -20.99 -102.06
C GLY A 67 -29.30 -22.10 -103.08
N VAL A 68 -30.38 -22.08 -103.85
CA VAL A 68 -30.61 -22.99 -104.96
C VAL A 68 -30.93 -22.17 -106.20
N ILE A 69 -30.18 -22.44 -107.27
CA ILE A 69 -30.37 -21.88 -108.60
C ILE A 69 -31.13 -22.92 -109.41
N ASN A 70 -32.38 -22.64 -109.76
CA ASN A 70 -33.15 -23.49 -110.67
C ASN A 70 -32.83 -23.10 -112.10
N LEU A 71 -32.59 -24.10 -112.95
CA LEU A 71 -32.08 -23.98 -114.30
C LEU A 71 -33.03 -24.73 -115.25
N THR A 72 -33.26 -24.21 -116.45
CA THR A 72 -34.04 -24.91 -117.48
C THR A 72 -33.26 -24.96 -118.79
N ASN A 73 -33.11 -26.15 -119.39
CA ASN A 73 -32.36 -26.39 -120.63
C ASN A 73 -30.92 -25.83 -120.66
N THR A 74 -30.13 -26.08 -119.63
CA THR A 74 -28.73 -25.61 -119.54
C THR A 74 -27.74 -26.46 -120.35
N PRO A 75 -26.87 -25.86 -121.19
CA PRO A 75 -25.66 -26.51 -121.68
C PRO A 75 -24.69 -26.81 -120.52
N ALA A 76 -23.72 -27.71 -120.71
CA ALA A 76 -22.67 -27.91 -119.72
C ALA A 76 -21.83 -26.63 -119.57
N SER A 77 -21.80 -26.04 -118.37
CA SER A 77 -21.09 -24.78 -118.08
C SER A 77 -20.59 -24.74 -116.63
N SER A 78 -19.87 -23.69 -116.25
CA SER A 78 -19.62 -23.34 -114.85
C SER A 78 -20.45 -22.11 -114.45
N LEU A 79 -20.97 -22.13 -113.23
CA LEU A 79 -21.61 -20.99 -112.60
C LEU A 79 -20.67 -20.41 -111.55
N THR A 80 -20.41 -19.10 -111.63
CA THR A 80 -19.65 -18.35 -110.63
C THR A 80 -20.61 -17.50 -109.82
N ILE A 81 -20.73 -17.80 -108.52
CA ILE A 81 -21.56 -17.06 -107.57
C ILE A 81 -20.69 -16.07 -106.80
N LEU A 82 -21.09 -14.81 -106.77
CA LEU A 82 -20.43 -13.71 -106.06
C LEU A 82 -21.37 -13.09 -105.03
N ASP A 83 -20.85 -12.84 -103.83
CA ASP A 83 -21.44 -11.95 -102.84
C ASP A 83 -20.32 -11.04 -102.30
N GLY A 84 -20.29 -9.78 -102.79
CA GLY A 84 -19.16 -8.88 -102.57
C GLY A 84 -17.83 -9.45 -103.08
N SER A 85 -16.90 -9.75 -102.16
CA SER A 85 -15.59 -10.34 -102.47
C SER A 85 -15.55 -11.88 -102.35
N ALA A 86 -16.60 -12.52 -101.83
CA ALA A 86 -16.67 -13.97 -101.72
C ALA A 86 -17.11 -14.58 -103.06
N THR A 87 -16.33 -15.52 -103.59
CA THR A 87 -16.54 -16.18 -104.89
C THR A 87 -16.63 -17.69 -104.71
N VAL A 88 -17.66 -18.33 -105.29
CA VAL A 88 -17.79 -19.79 -105.36
C VAL A 88 -18.07 -20.19 -106.80
N GLU A 89 -17.31 -21.14 -107.35
CA GLU A 89 -17.52 -21.65 -108.70
C GLU A 89 -18.04 -23.09 -108.65
N ILE A 90 -19.09 -23.37 -109.42
CA ILE A 90 -19.75 -24.68 -109.47
C ILE A 90 -19.84 -25.14 -110.92
N THR A 91 -19.34 -26.34 -111.21
CA THR A 91 -19.50 -26.95 -112.53
C THR A 91 -20.88 -27.59 -112.66
N VAL A 92 -21.59 -27.26 -113.74
CA VAL A 92 -22.96 -27.71 -114.01
C VAL A 92 -22.98 -28.57 -115.28
N PRO A 93 -23.30 -29.86 -115.17
CA PRO A 93 -23.49 -30.74 -116.33
C PRO A 93 -24.69 -30.31 -117.20
N ALA A 94 -24.69 -30.68 -118.49
CA ALA A 94 -25.79 -30.36 -119.41
C ALA A 94 -27.13 -30.95 -118.93
N ASN A 95 -28.22 -30.20 -119.12
CA ASN A 95 -29.60 -30.50 -118.72
C ASN A 95 -29.86 -30.57 -117.20
N THR A 96 -28.98 -29.99 -116.37
CA THR A 96 -29.23 -29.90 -114.91
C THR A 96 -30.36 -28.93 -114.61
N THR A 97 -31.36 -29.36 -113.82
CA THR A 97 -32.56 -28.55 -113.53
C THR A 97 -32.47 -27.68 -112.28
N SER A 98 -31.54 -27.97 -111.36
CA SER A 98 -31.23 -27.09 -110.23
C SER A 98 -29.86 -27.41 -109.61
N VAL A 99 -29.22 -26.39 -109.04
CA VAL A 99 -27.90 -26.48 -108.39
C VAL A 99 -27.93 -25.71 -107.08
N GLY A 100 -27.57 -26.37 -105.97
CA GLY A 100 -27.41 -25.74 -104.67
C GLY A 100 -26.01 -25.16 -104.49
N PHE A 101 -25.90 -24.07 -103.74
CA PHE A 101 -24.63 -23.49 -103.32
C PHE A 101 -24.66 -23.08 -101.85
N THR A 102 -23.47 -23.05 -101.24
CA THR A 102 -23.27 -22.57 -99.87
C THR A 102 -22.03 -21.70 -99.79
N ILE A 103 -22.15 -20.53 -99.16
CA ILE A 103 -21.04 -19.63 -98.84
C ILE A 103 -20.95 -19.53 -97.32
N ASN A 104 -19.85 -20.01 -96.75
CA ASN A 104 -19.63 -20.07 -95.30
C ASN A 104 -18.85 -18.84 -94.81
N ASN A 105 -18.96 -18.54 -93.52
CA ASN A 105 -18.18 -17.52 -92.80
C ASN A 105 -18.40 -16.07 -93.28
N LEU A 106 -19.63 -15.73 -93.67
CA LEU A 106 -20.01 -14.34 -93.93
C LEU A 106 -20.21 -13.58 -92.61
N GLN A 107 -19.80 -12.32 -92.55
CA GLN A 107 -19.90 -11.47 -91.35
C GLN A 107 -21.34 -10.99 -91.13
N ALA A 108 -21.89 -11.22 -89.93
CA ALA A 108 -23.23 -10.78 -89.56
C ALA A 108 -23.28 -9.26 -89.31
N GLY A 109 -24.31 -8.59 -89.81
CA GLY A 109 -24.50 -7.14 -89.75
C GLY A 109 -25.84 -6.74 -90.38
N SER A 110 -26.45 -5.63 -89.97
CA SER A 110 -27.74 -5.21 -90.52
C SER A 110 -27.56 -4.51 -91.87
N GLY A 111 -27.93 -5.18 -92.97
CA GLY A 111 -27.93 -4.62 -94.32
C GLY A 111 -28.40 -5.62 -95.37
N THR A 112 -28.94 -5.13 -96.49
CA THR A 112 -29.34 -5.94 -97.65
C THR A 112 -28.13 -6.17 -98.54
N HIS A 113 -27.81 -7.44 -98.81
CA HIS A 113 -26.70 -7.88 -99.66
C HIS A 113 -27.22 -8.42 -101.01
N VAL A 114 -26.34 -8.42 -102.02
CA VAL A 114 -26.64 -8.91 -103.39
C VAL A 114 -25.74 -10.09 -103.71
N VAL A 115 -26.35 -11.21 -104.08
CA VAL A 115 -25.67 -12.35 -104.68
C VAL A 115 -25.86 -12.30 -106.19
N THR A 116 -24.77 -12.24 -106.94
CA THR A 116 -24.77 -12.26 -108.40
C THR A 116 -24.24 -13.60 -108.91
N VAL A 117 -24.98 -14.23 -109.81
CA VAL A 117 -24.58 -15.50 -110.45
C VAL A 117 -24.24 -15.24 -111.92
N PHE A 118 -23.02 -15.59 -112.31
CA PHE A 118 -22.54 -15.55 -113.68
C PHE A 118 -22.49 -16.97 -114.26
N SER A 119 -22.90 -17.12 -115.52
CA SER A 119 -22.71 -18.37 -116.28
C SER A 119 -21.59 -18.19 -117.29
N SER A 120 -20.70 -19.19 -117.42
CA SER A 120 -19.69 -19.21 -118.48
C SER A 120 -20.24 -19.56 -119.87
N ALA A 121 -21.52 -19.93 -119.97
CA ALA A 121 -22.22 -20.09 -121.26
C ALA A 121 -22.95 -18.80 -121.64
N THR A 122 -22.65 -18.26 -122.84
CA THR A 122 -23.13 -16.97 -123.37
C THR A 122 -24.65 -16.85 -123.61
N ALA A 123 -25.43 -17.89 -123.33
CA ALA A 123 -26.89 -17.95 -123.57
C ALA A 123 -27.74 -17.91 -122.29
N CYS A 124 -27.15 -17.68 -121.11
CA CYS A 124 -27.88 -17.62 -119.83
C CYS A 124 -27.47 -16.34 -119.07
N ASN A 125 -28.43 -15.43 -118.87
CA ASN A 125 -28.20 -14.09 -118.32
C ASN A 125 -27.75 -14.12 -116.85
N VAL A 126 -27.09 -13.04 -116.41
CA VAL A 126 -26.67 -12.82 -115.02
C VAL A 126 -27.90 -12.73 -114.12
N LEU A 127 -27.87 -13.42 -112.97
CA LEU A 127 -29.00 -13.46 -112.04
C LEU A 127 -28.60 -12.90 -110.68
N ASP A 128 -29.30 -11.85 -110.24
CA ASP A 128 -29.12 -11.23 -108.93
C ASP A 128 -30.20 -11.65 -107.94
N GLY A 129 -29.80 -11.95 -106.70
CA GLY A 129 -30.70 -12.21 -105.59
C GLY A 129 -30.33 -11.39 -104.37
N PHE A 130 -31.33 -10.78 -103.73
CA PHE A 130 -31.15 -9.97 -102.53
C PHE A 130 -31.48 -10.78 -101.28
N TYR A 131 -30.72 -10.59 -100.21
CA TYR A 131 -31.07 -11.12 -98.89
C TYR A 131 -30.60 -10.15 -97.80
N ASP A 132 -31.29 -10.15 -96.66
CA ASP A 132 -30.85 -9.41 -95.48
C ASP A 132 -29.97 -10.30 -94.61
N ALA A 133 -28.78 -9.82 -94.29
CA ALA A 133 -27.90 -10.52 -93.37
C ALA A 133 -28.49 -10.53 -91.94
N PRO A 134 -28.29 -11.61 -91.15
CA PRO A 134 -28.78 -11.64 -89.78
C PRO A 134 -28.18 -10.52 -88.92
N PRO A 135 -28.94 -9.93 -87.97
CA PRO A 135 -28.39 -8.99 -87.01
C PRO A 135 -27.23 -9.60 -86.23
N ALA A 136 -26.24 -8.78 -85.86
CA ALA A 136 -25.07 -9.22 -85.10
C ALA A 136 -25.49 -9.99 -83.83
N CYS A 137 -25.15 -11.27 -83.77
CA CYS A 137 -25.46 -12.13 -82.63
C CYS A 137 -24.27 -12.13 -81.66
N SER A 138 -24.47 -11.41 -80.55
CA SER A 138 -23.49 -11.22 -79.47
C SER A 138 -22.88 -12.54 -78.98
N THR A 139 -21.55 -12.61 -79.01
CA THR A 139 -20.81 -13.20 -77.89
C THR A 139 -20.93 -12.21 -76.72
N THR A 140 -21.26 -12.69 -75.51
CA THR A 140 -21.07 -11.87 -74.30
C THR A 140 -19.58 -11.52 -74.24
N PRO A 141 -19.20 -10.24 -74.31
CA PRO A 141 -17.80 -9.86 -74.35
C PRO A 141 -17.12 -10.35 -73.07
N CYS A 142 -15.88 -10.83 -73.22
CA CYS A 142 -15.04 -11.16 -72.08
C CYS A 142 -14.93 -9.94 -71.15
N SER A 143 -15.22 -10.12 -69.87
CA SER A 143 -15.19 -9.05 -68.88
C SER A 143 -14.20 -9.34 -67.76
N ILE A 144 -13.44 -8.32 -67.41
CA ILE A 144 -12.49 -8.34 -66.30
C ILE A 144 -13.01 -7.37 -65.25
N SER A 145 -13.13 -7.83 -64.02
CA SER A 145 -13.48 -7.00 -62.86
C SER A 145 -12.38 -7.09 -61.83
N LEU A 146 -12.01 -5.94 -61.27
CA LEU A 146 -10.97 -5.80 -60.27
C LEU A 146 -11.57 -5.18 -59.02
N VAL A 147 -11.43 -5.87 -57.89
CA VAL A 147 -11.75 -5.30 -56.57
C VAL A 147 -10.46 -5.24 -55.78
N THR A 148 -10.04 -4.04 -55.40
CA THR A 148 -8.85 -3.83 -54.58
C THR A 148 -9.24 -3.52 -53.13
N ASN A 149 -8.43 -3.98 -52.20
CA ASN A 149 -8.48 -3.64 -50.79
C ASN A 149 -7.10 -3.14 -50.37
N VAL A 150 -7.07 -1.88 -49.95
CA VAL A 150 -5.85 -1.18 -49.58
C VAL A 150 -5.53 -1.50 -48.13
N GLY A 151 -4.38 -2.15 -47.89
CA GLY A 151 -3.89 -2.41 -46.55
C GLY A 151 -3.52 -1.11 -45.81
N ALA A 152 -3.52 -1.18 -44.48
CA ALA A 152 -3.05 -0.07 -43.67
C ALA A 152 -1.57 0.27 -43.98
N CYS A 153 -1.23 1.55 -43.92
CA CYS A 153 0.15 1.99 -44.06
C CYS A 153 0.99 1.50 -42.88
N THR A 154 2.17 0.96 -43.16
CA THR A 154 3.12 0.47 -42.17
C THR A 154 3.99 1.65 -41.69
N PRO A 155 3.84 2.12 -40.43
CA PRO A 155 4.46 3.38 -39.99
C PRO A 155 5.99 3.41 -40.08
N ALA A 156 6.64 2.26 -39.92
CA ALA A 156 8.11 2.17 -39.90
C ALA A 156 8.77 2.35 -41.28
N THR A 157 8.06 2.08 -42.37
CA THR A 157 8.63 2.04 -43.73
C THR A 157 7.87 2.92 -44.72
N ASN A 158 6.83 3.63 -44.28
CA ASN A 158 5.91 4.45 -45.08
C ASN A 158 5.38 3.75 -46.34
N VAL A 159 5.16 2.44 -46.25
CA VAL A 159 4.64 1.62 -47.35
C VAL A 159 3.44 0.80 -46.89
N TYR A 160 2.56 0.45 -47.82
CA TYR A 160 1.43 -0.45 -47.61
C TYR A 160 1.46 -1.62 -48.59
N SER A 161 0.55 -2.58 -48.38
CA SER A 161 0.29 -3.67 -49.31
C SER A 161 -1.08 -3.47 -49.96
N LEU A 162 -1.15 -3.66 -51.27
CA LEU A 162 -2.41 -3.67 -52.01
C LEU A 162 -2.79 -5.13 -52.26
N THR A 163 -3.93 -5.54 -51.73
CA THR A 163 -4.52 -6.85 -52.03
C THR A 163 -5.67 -6.64 -53.00
N GLY A 164 -5.90 -7.57 -53.92
CA GLY A 164 -7.04 -7.47 -54.81
C GLY A 164 -7.47 -8.81 -55.35
N ILE A 165 -8.74 -8.87 -55.74
CA ILE A 165 -9.33 -10.03 -56.40
C ILE A 165 -9.62 -9.62 -57.85
N LEU A 166 -8.95 -10.30 -58.77
CA LEU A 166 -9.19 -10.19 -60.19
C LEU A 166 -10.18 -11.29 -60.60
N THR A 167 -11.28 -10.87 -61.22
CA THR A 167 -12.33 -11.77 -61.70
C THR A 167 -12.40 -11.71 -63.22
N ALA A 168 -12.28 -12.85 -63.91
CA ALA A 168 -12.39 -12.91 -65.37
C ALA A 168 -13.57 -13.81 -65.77
N SER A 169 -14.44 -13.31 -66.64
CA SER A 169 -15.64 -14.04 -67.11
C SER A 169 -15.63 -14.17 -68.63
N ASN A 170 -16.16 -15.29 -69.14
CA ASN A 170 -16.31 -15.59 -70.57
C ASN A 170 -15.00 -15.64 -71.38
N VAL A 171 -13.92 -16.18 -70.81
CA VAL A 171 -12.62 -16.38 -71.50
C VAL A 171 -12.72 -17.54 -72.49
N SER A 172 -12.63 -17.25 -73.78
CA SER A 172 -12.85 -18.19 -74.90
C SER A 172 -11.68 -19.15 -75.18
N SER A 173 -10.43 -18.80 -74.84
CA SER A 173 -9.23 -19.63 -75.06
C SER A 173 -8.15 -19.48 -73.96
N PRO A 174 -8.04 -20.44 -73.01
CA PRO A 174 -6.95 -20.46 -72.02
C PRO A 174 -5.67 -21.12 -72.56
N PRO A 175 -4.46 -20.75 -72.05
CA PRO A 175 -4.24 -19.84 -70.93
C PRO A 175 -4.18 -18.35 -71.32
N LEU A 176 -4.95 -17.50 -70.65
CA LEU A 176 -4.88 -16.05 -70.79
C LEU A 176 -3.85 -15.49 -69.82
N ALA A 177 -2.73 -14.97 -70.33
CA ALA A 177 -1.75 -14.27 -69.48
C ALA A 177 -2.24 -12.85 -69.17
N VAL A 178 -2.28 -12.53 -67.87
CA VAL A 178 -2.70 -11.25 -67.33
C VAL A 178 -1.56 -10.64 -66.51
N THR A 179 -1.27 -9.38 -66.78
CA THR A 179 -0.23 -8.60 -66.11
C THR A 179 -0.89 -7.46 -65.37
N ILE A 180 -0.74 -7.44 -64.04
CA ILE A 180 -1.27 -6.39 -63.15
C ILE A 180 -0.10 -5.50 -62.75
N THR A 181 -0.18 -4.21 -63.06
CA THR A 181 0.87 -3.23 -62.81
C THR A 181 0.33 -2.00 -62.08
N THR A 182 1.00 -1.58 -61.01
CA THR A 182 0.84 -0.25 -60.40
C THR A 182 2.22 0.33 -60.11
N GLY A 183 2.48 1.55 -60.60
CA GLY A 183 3.81 2.14 -60.58
C GLY A 183 4.87 1.23 -61.21
N THR A 184 5.91 0.91 -60.44
CA THR A 184 7.01 0.00 -60.86
C THR A 184 6.77 -1.48 -60.51
N ARG A 185 5.67 -1.80 -59.81
CA ARG A 185 5.41 -3.17 -59.34
C ARG A 185 4.47 -3.87 -60.29
N THR A 186 4.86 -5.07 -60.69
CA THR A 186 4.11 -5.90 -61.64
C THR A 186 3.97 -7.32 -61.13
N VAL A 187 2.78 -7.91 -61.28
CA VAL A 187 2.50 -9.33 -61.05
C VAL A 187 1.94 -9.90 -62.35
N VAL A 188 2.51 -11.01 -62.80
CA VAL A 188 2.07 -11.72 -64.01
C VAL A 188 1.45 -13.05 -63.59
N GLN A 189 0.28 -13.36 -64.11
CA GLN A 189 -0.44 -14.58 -63.81
C GLN A 189 -1.07 -15.16 -65.09
N SER A 190 -1.05 -16.48 -65.22
CA SER A 190 -1.79 -17.19 -66.28
C SER A 190 -3.13 -17.70 -65.72
N LEU A 191 -4.24 -17.32 -66.37
CA LEU A 191 -5.58 -17.79 -66.04
C LEU A 191 -5.95 -18.98 -66.94
N THR A 192 -6.36 -20.10 -66.35
CA THR A 192 -6.84 -21.31 -67.04
C THR A 192 -8.36 -21.45 -66.92
N ALA A 193 -9.02 -22.19 -67.82
CA ALA A 193 -10.46 -22.45 -67.71
C ALA A 193 -10.80 -23.03 -66.32
N ASN A 194 -11.82 -22.44 -65.68
CA ASN A 194 -12.37 -22.77 -64.35
C ASN A 194 -11.75 -22.07 -63.12
N ASN A 195 -10.86 -21.06 -63.28
CA ASN A 195 -10.36 -20.27 -62.15
C ASN A 195 -10.81 -18.80 -62.24
N ASN A 196 -12.05 -18.53 -61.85
CA ASN A 196 -12.71 -17.24 -62.12
C ASN A 196 -12.29 -16.10 -61.18
N ASN A 197 -11.59 -16.37 -60.07
CA ASN A 197 -11.11 -15.34 -59.13
C ASN A 197 -9.65 -15.59 -58.76
N PHE A 198 -8.77 -14.62 -59.03
CA PHE A 198 -7.37 -14.65 -58.65
C PHE A 198 -7.08 -13.57 -57.60
N VAL A 199 -6.58 -13.98 -56.44
CA VAL A 199 -6.13 -13.04 -55.40
C VAL A 199 -4.67 -12.69 -55.63
N PHE A 200 -4.36 -11.42 -55.74
CA PHE A 200 -2.99 -10.93 -55.84
C PHE A 200 -2.65 -10.02 -54.66
N VAL A 201 -1.36 -9.96 -54.36
CA VAL A 201 -0.81 -9.09 -53.32
C VAL A 201 0.41 -8.36 -53.88
N LEU A 202 0.37 -7.02 -53.84
CA LEU A 202 1.46 -6.14 -54.23
C LEU A 202 1.97 -5.43 -52.97
N ASN A 203 3.13 -5.88 -52.47
CA ASN A 203 3.72 -5.37 -51.24
C ASN A 203 4.66 -4.19 -51.48
N ASN A 204 4.91 -3.41 -50.42
CA ASN A 204 5.85 -2.29 -50.39
C ASN A 204 5.55 -1.23 -51.46
N LEU A 205 4.32 -0.74 -51.51
CA LEU A 205 3.89 0.40 -52.32
C LEU A 205 3.97 1.70 -51.48
N PRO A 206 4.42 2.84 -52.04
CA PRO A 206 4.63 4.09 -51.29
C PRO A 206 3.31 4.73 -50.85
N SER A 207 3.18 5.06 -49.56
CA SER A 207 1.98 5.70 -49.00
C SER A 207 2.10 7.22 -49.05
N ASP A 208 1.38 7.87 -49.95
CA ASP A 208 1.45 9.32 -50.19
C ASP A 208 0.09 10.03 -50.12
N GLY A 209 -0.99 9.31 -49.85
CA GLY A 209 -2.35 9.85 -49.80
C GLY A 209 -2.95 10.24 -51.14
N GLN A 210 -2.28 9.93 -52.26
CA GLN A 210 -2.75 10.25 -53.59
C GLN A 210 -3.42 9.06 -54.29
N LEU A 211 -4.15 9.34 -55.37
CA LEU A 211 -4.74 8.31 -56.22
C LEU A 211 -3.67 7.75 -57.17
N HIS A 212 -3.47 6.44 -57.15
CA HIS A 212 -2.54 5.74 -58.04
C HIS A 212 -3.29 4.89 -59.06
N PRO A 213 -2.85 4.87 -60.34
CA PRO A 213 -3.43 3.99 -61.34
C PRO A 213 -2.94 2.55 -61.18
N ILE A 214 -3.85 1.60 -61.32
CA ILE A 214 -3.58 0.17 -61.44
C ILE A 214 -4.10 -0.32 -62.79
N THR A 215 -3.22 -0.90 -63.59
CA THR A 215 -3.52 -1.37 -64.94
C THR A 215 -3.45 -2.88 -64.98
N VAL A 216 -4.50 -3.50 -65.52
CA VAL A 216 -4.56 -4.93 -65.84
C VAL A 216 -4.48 -5.07 -67.35
N ALA A 217 -3.35 -5.54 -67.86
CA ALA A 217 -3.15 -5.82 -69.27
C ALA A 217 -3.32 -7.32 -69.56
N THR A 218 -3.93 -7.66 -70.68
CA THR A 218 -4.11 -9.03 -71.14
C THR A 218 -3.33 -9.28 -72.42
N SER A 219 -3.03 -10.56 -72.68
CA SER A 219 -2.30 -11.01 -73.86
C SER A 219 -3.18 -11.19 -75.12
N SER A 220 -4.50 -10.98 -75.04
CA SER A 220 -5.44 -11.13 -76.15
C SER A 220 -6.28 -9.87 -76.37
N LEU A 221 -6.49 -9.46 -77.64
CA LEU A 221 -7.38 -8.35 -77.98
C LEU A 221 -8.86 -8.60 -77.65
N GLU A 222 -9.25 -9.85 -77.37
CA GLU A 222 -10.64 -10.25 -77.10
C GLU A 222 -11.14 -9.88 -75.67
N CYS A 223 -10.23 -9.65 -74.73
CA CYS A 223 -10.53 -9.20 -73.36
C CYS A 223 -9.79 -7.89 -73.10
N PRO A 224 -10.38 -6.70 -73.34
CA PRO A 224 -9.68 -5.44 -73.14
C PRO A 224 -9.26 -5.31 -71.68
N GLY A 225 -7.98 -4.98 -71.47
CA GLY A 225 -7.45 -4.67 -70.15
C GLY A 225 -8.20 -3.50 -69.51
N ILE A 226 -8.19 -3.44 -68.18
CA ILE A 226 -8.83 -2.36 -67.42
C ILE A 226 -7.77 -1.55 -66.69
N THR A 227 -7.99 -0.24 -66.60
CA THR A 227 -7.24 0.63 -65.70
C THR A 227 -8.22 1.17 -64.67
N ASP A 228 -7.90 0.99 -63.40
CA ASP A 228 -8.64 1.55 -62.28
C ASP A 228 -7.72 2.44 -61.44
N THR A 229 -8.28 3.18 -60.49
CA THR A 229 -7.51 3.99 -59.54
C THR A 229 -7.85 3.59 -58.13
N TYR A 230 -6.85 3.57 -57.26
CA TYR A 230 -7.07 3.35 -55.83
C TYR A 230 -6.38 4.45 -55.03
N ALA A 231 -6.97 4.83 -53.91
CA ALA A 231 -6.38 5.80 -53.00
C ALA A 231 -5.32 5.11 -52.14
N ALA A 232 -4.05 5.49 -52.30
CA ALA A 232 -3.04 5.12 -51.34
C ALA A 232 -3.41 5.74 -49.98
N PRO A 233 -3.16 5.06 -48.85
CA PRO A 233 -3.36 5.67 -47.55
C PRO A 233 -2.51 6.94 -47.44
N ALA A 234 -3.01 7.95 -46.73
CA ALA A 234 -2.20 9.13 -46.40
C ALA A 234 -0.87 8.70 -45.76
N SER A 235 0.20 9.42 -46.08
CA SER A 235 1.54 9.16 -45.54
C SER A 235 1.47 8.93 -44.03
N CYS A 236 1.68 7.69 -43.60
CA CYS A 236 1.66 7.33 -42.18
C CYS A 236 3.04 7.45 -41.54
N SER A 237 4.07 7.80 -42.30
CA SER A 237 5.16 8.58 -41.73
C SER A 237 4.62 9.97 -41.39
N VAL A 238 3.94 10.03 -40.25
CA VAL A 238 4.07 11.19 -39.40
C VAL A 238 5.56 11.32 -39.12
N SER A 239 6.20 12.32 -39.72
CA SER A 239 7.27 13.01 -39.02
C SER A 239 6.63 13.73 -37.82
N THR A 240 6.15 12.95 -36.85
CA THR A 240 6.24 13.36 -35.47
C THR A 240 7.64 12.94 -35.09
N PRO A 241 8.59 13.89 -34.95
CA PRO A 241 9.95 13.56 -34.58
C PRO A 241 9.90 12.69 -33.33
N CYS A 242 10.73 11.65 -33.29
CA CYS A 242 10.93 10.91 -32.05
C CYS A 242 11.22 11.93 -30.94
N SER A 243 10.32 12.01 -29.95
CA SER A 243 10.45 12.92 -28.83
C SER A 243 10.84 12.11 -27.61
N ALA A 244 12.07 12.30 -27.15
CA ALA A 244 12.51 11.79 -25.87
C ALA A 244 12.33 12.89 -24.82
N THR A 245 11.64 12.58 -23.74
CA THR A 245 11.60 13.44 -22.54
C THR A 245 12.46 12.80 -21.46
N VAL A 246 13.29 13.60 -20.82
CA VAL A 246 14.20 13.13 -19.76
C VAL A 246 13.68 13.68 -18.45
N SER A 247 13.24 12.80 -17.55
CA SER A 247 12.95 13.14 -16.17
C SER A 247 14.16 12.80 -15.32
N LEU A 248 14.64 13.76 -14.54
CA LEU A 248 15.82 13.63 -13.69
C LEU A 248 15.41 13.86 -12.25
N SER A 249 15.74 12.89 -11.39
CA SER A 249 15.52 12.95 -9.95
C SER A 249 16.85 12.72 -9.24
N PRO A 250 17.64 13.78 -8.99
CA PRO A 250 18.81 13.68 -8.14
C PRO A 250 18.36 13.42 -6.69
N THR A 251 19.01 12.47 -6.03
CA THR A 251 18.82 12.28 -4.58
C THR A 251 19.35 13.51 -3.83
N ALA A 252 18.92 13.67 -2.57
CA ALA A 252 19.58 14.62 -1.67
C ALA A 252 21.10 14.32 -1.59
N CYS A 253 21.89 15.36 -1.35
CA CYS A 253 23.33 15.22 -1.16
C CYS A 253 23.61 14.31 0.05
N ASN A 254 24.44 13.29 -0.17
CA ASN A 254 24.93 12.42 0.87
C ASN A 254 25.99 13.17 1.68
N SER A 255 25.63 13.52 2.91
CA SER A 255 26.47 14.29 3.84
C SER A 255 27.76 13.59 4.26
N VAL A 256 27.90 12.29 4.01
CA VAL A 256 29.08 11.50 4.37
C VAL A 256 30.21 11.65 3.35
N ASN A 257 29.88 11.75 2.06
CA ASN A 257 30.89 11.72 0.98
C ASN A 257 30.72 12.83 -0.07
N ASN A 258 29.89 13.84 0.22
CA ASN A 258 29.55 14.96 -0.65
C ASN A 258 29.20 14.52 -2.08
N SER A 259 28.48 13.41 -2.20
CA SER A 259 28.03 12.86 -3.48
C SER A 259 26.51 12.68 -3.50
N TYR A 260 25.94 12.52 -4.68
CA TYR A 260 24.53 12.20 -4.86
C TYR A 260 24.38 11.15 -5.96
N THR A 261 23.21 10.51 -5.99
CA THR A 261 22.83 9.58 -7.05
C THR A 261 21.86 10.29 -7.98
N LEU A 262 22.11 10.22 -9.28
CA LEU A 262 21.20 10.73 -10.29
C LEU A 262 20.40 9.56 -10.87
N ASN A 263 19.10 9.53 -10.56
CA ASN A 263 18.16 8.64 -11.23
C ASN A 263 17.51 9.38 -12.38
N GLY A 264 17.52 8.76 -13.56
CA GLY A 264 16.90 9.32 -14.75
C GLY A 264 15.96 8.33 -15.40
N LEU A 265 14.84 8.84 -15.92
CA LEU A 265 13.91 8.09 -16.75
C LEU A 265 13.78 8.82 -18.09
N ILE A 266 14.07 8.11 -19.17
CA ILE A 266 13.92 8.61 -20.53
C ILE A 266 12.65 8.01 -21.10
N SER A 267 11.61 8.81 -21.29
CA SER A 267 10.39 8.39 -21.95
C SER A 267 10.50 8.70 -23.44
N ILE A 268 10.45 7.68 -24.28
CA ILE A 268 10.66 7.78 -25.73
C ILE A 268 9.34 7.49 -26.41
N ALA A 269 8.73 8.51 -26.99
CA ALA A 269 7.60 8.32 -27.90
C ALA A 269 8.12 7.98 -29.30
N ASN A 270 7.50 6.99 -29.95
CA ASN A 270 7.87 6.52 -31.30
C ASN A 270 9.27 5.89 -31.39
N VAL A 271 9.52 4.87 -30.56
CA VAL A 271 10.81 4.16 -30.45
C VAL A 271 11.20 3.49 -31.79
N PRO A 272 12.40 3.76 -32.34
CA PRO A 272 12.91 3.08 -33.53
C PRO A 272 13.08 1.58 -33.34
N ALA A 273 12.91 0.81 -34.42
CA ALA A 273 13.04 -0.65 -34.39
C ALA A 273 14.48 -1.16 -34.14
N SER A 274 15.49 -0.32 -34.29
CA SER A 274 16.91 -0.63 -34.07
C SER A 274 17.73 0.64 -33.79
N GLY A 275 18.81 0.53 -33.02
CA GLY A 275 19.73 1.64 -32.74
C GLY A 275 20.40 1.50 -31.37
N THR A 276 21.21 2.49 -30.97
CA THR A 276 21.74 2.59 -29.60
C THR A 276 21.35 3.91 -28.95
N ILE A 277 21.00 3.86 -27.67
CA ILE A 277 20.89 5.05 -26.81
C ILE A 277 22.22 5.22 -26.08
N THR A 278 22.82 6.41 -26.20
CA THR A 278 24.03 6.80 -25.47
C THR A 278 23.69 7.98 -24.56
N ILE A 279 23.89 7.79 -23.26
CA ILE A 279 23.60 8.77 -22.22
C ILE A 279 24.93 9.23 -21.64
N THR A 280 25.18 10.54 -21.67
CA THR A 280 26.41 11.11 -21.14
C THR A 280 26.13 12.15 -20.07
N ASN A 281 26.84 12.06 -18.95
CA ASN A 281 26.88 13.07 -17.88
C ASN A 281 28.34 13.54 -17.72
N GLY A 282 28.73 14.58 -18.45
CA GLY A 282 30.15 14.98 -18.55
C GLY A 282 30.99 13.88 -19.20
N SER A 283 31.97 13.32 -18.48
CA SER A 283 32.85 12.24 -18.95
C SER A 283 32.27 10.83 -18.78
N LEU A 284 31.18 10.69 -18.02
CA LEU A 284 30.54 9.40 -17.80
C LEU A 284 29.60 9.09 -18.96
N THR A 285 29.73 7.89 -19.53
CA THR A 285 28.94 7.44 -20.67
C THR A 285 28.31 6.08 -20.37
N ALA A 286 27.04 5.92 -20.73
CA ALA A 286 26.31 4.67 -20.65
C ALA A 286 25.62 4.42 -22.00
N THR A 287 25.78 3.23 -22.57
CA THR A 287 25.26 2.89 -23.90
C THR A 287 24.44 1.60 -23.83
N SER A 288 23.30 1.56 -24.53
CA SER A 288 22.44 0.37 -24.57
C SER A 288 21.73 0.25 -25.94
N PRO A 289 21.47 -0.97 -26.45
CA PRO A 289 20.72 -1.17 -27.68
C PRO A 289 19.21 -0.91 -27.50
N LEU A 290 18.57 -0.34 -28.53
CA LEU A 290 17.12 -0.15 -28.61
C LEU A 290 16.43 -1.46 -29.03
N THR A 291 15.39 -1.88 -28.29
CA THR A 291 14.54 -3.03 -28.62
C THR A 291 13.06 -2.62 -28.61
N THR A 292 12.23 -3.23 -29.46
CA THR A 292 10.83 -2.85 -29.78
C THR A 292 9.82 -2.90 -28.61
N SER A 293 10.24 -3.15 -27.37
CA SER A 293 9.36 -3.42 -26.22
C SER A 293 9.40 -2.37 -25.10
N ILE A 294 10.14 -1.27 -25.23
CA ILE A 294 10.36 -0.34 -24.10
C ILE A 294 10.07 1.11 -24.51
N GLY A 295 8.94 1.65 -24.06
CA GLY A 295 8.61 3.08 -24.17
C GLY A 295 9.34 3.97 -23.15
N THR A 296 10.03 3.37 -22.18
CA THR A 296 10.78 4.08 -21.13
C THR A 296 12.11 3.39 -20.83
N TYR A 297 13.19 4.16 -20.71
CA TYR A 297 14.54 3.68 -20.38
C TYR A 297 15.02 4.32 -19.08
N GLY A 298 15.25 3.51 -18.04
CA GLY A 298 15.80 3.95 -16.76
C GLY A 298 17.32 3.92 -16.76
N PHE A 299 17.96 4.93 -16.17
CA PHE A 299 19.39 4.94 -15.91
C PHE A 299 19.71 5.50 -14.53
N THR A 300 20.85 5.07 -13.99
CA THR A 300 21.35 5.52 -12.69
C THR A 300 22.84 5.79 -12.77
N PHE A 301 23.25 6.99 -12.36
CA PHE A 301 24.65 7.33 -12.11
C PHE A 301 24.87 7.53 -10.61
N ASN A 302 25.67 6.64 -10.00
CA ASN A 302 25.97 6.68 -8.57
C ASN A 302 27.23 7.52 -8.28
N ASN A 303 27.33 8.02 -7.04
CA ASN A 303 28.51 8.71 -6.50
C ASN A 303 28.97 9.95 -7.30
N LEU A 304 28.03 10.75 -7.82
CA LEU A 304 28.34 12.01 -8.52
C LEU A 304 28.65 13.13 -7.52
N PRO A 305 29.63 14.02 -7.78
CA PRO A 305 30.01 15.08 -6.84
C PRO A 305 28.92 16.17 -6.70
N SER A 306 28.52 16.48 -5.47
CA SER A 306 27.52 17.51 -5.17
C SER A 306 28.19 18.88 -5.05
N THR A 307 28.05 19.72 -6.09
CA THR A 307 28.77 21.01 -6.20
C THR A 307 27.87 22.24 -6.17
N GLY A 308 26.54 22.06 -6.15
CA GLY A 308 25.57 23.16 -6.13
C GLY A 308 25.44 23.98 -7.43
N GLY A 309 25.86 23.40 -8.55
CA GLY A 309 25.68 23.98 -9.88
C GLY A 309 24.53 23.36 -10.67
N THR A 310 24.66 23.39 -12.00
CA THR A 310 23.77 22.67 -12.92
C THR A 310 24.55 21.58 -13.63
N GLY A 311 23.98 20.38 -13.69
CA GLY A 311 24.51 19.25 -14.43
C GLY A 311 23.71 19.09 -15.72
N THR A 312 24.33 18.53 -16.76
CA THR A 312 23.69 18.34 -18.06
C THR A 312 23.78 16.89 -18.47
N ILE A 313 22.63 16.26 -18.72
CA ILE A 313 22.55 14.96 -19.37
C ILE A 313 22.33 15.19 -20.85
N ASN A 314 23.21 14.63 -21.67
CA ASN A 314 23.00 14.54 -23.12
C ASN A 314 22.62 13.10 -23.47
N VAL A 315 21.51 12.96 -24.17
CA VAL A 315 21.04 11.70 -24.73
C VAL A 315 21.18 11.78 -26.23
N THR A 316 21.91 10.84 -26.81
CA THR A 316 22.11 10.70 -28.26
C THR A 316 21.63 9.34 -28.71
N PHE A 317 20.98 9.30 -29.87
CA PHE A 317 20.45 8.08 -30.45
C PHE A 317 21.16 7.81 -31.76
N THR A 318 21.58 6.56 -32.01
CA THR A 318 22.08 6.15 -33.33
C THR A 318 20.97 5.42 -34.08
N GLY A 319 20.73 5.80 -35.35
CA GLY A 319 19.69 5.18 -36.20
C GLY A 319 18.26 5.68 -35.98
N ALA A 320 18.07 6.84 -35.37
CA ALA A 320 16.77 7.44 -35.06
C ALA A 320 16.73 8.93 -35.43
N ASP A 321 15.60 9.45 -35.92
CA ASP A 321 15.37 10.89 -36.14
C ASP A 321 14.99 11.64 -34.83
N CYS A 322 15.43 11.14 -33.67
CA CYS A 322 15.34 11.87 -32.41
C CYS A 322 16.50 12.87 -32.36
N GLY A 323 16.22 14.18 -32.35
CA GLY A 323 17.28 15.17 -32.07
C GLY A 323 17.97 14.88 -30.73
N PRO A 324 19.25 15.27 -30.54
CA PRO A 324 19.92 15.08 -29.26
C PRO A 324 19.14 15.82 -28.17
N VAL A 325 18.77 15.10 -27.11
CA VAL A 325 18.02 15.69 -25.99
C VAL A 325 19.00 16.01 -24.89
N SER A 326 19.05 17.29 -24.53
CA SER A 326 19.85 17.78 -23.43
C SER A 326 18.91 18.28 -22.33
N GLN A 327 19.03 17.71 -21.14
CA GLN A 327 18.27 18.14 -19.97
C GLN A 327 19.24 18.55 -18.88
N THR A 328 19.08 19.77 -18.40
CA THR A 328 19.80 20.25 -17.22
C THR A 328 19.03 19.88 -15.97
N TYR A 329 19.75 19.61 -14.89
CA TYR A 329 19.21 19.40 -13.55
C TYR A 329 20.03 20.20 -12.55
N ALA A 330 19.37 20.60 -11.47
CA ALA A 330 20.07 21.20 -10.34
C ALA A 330 20.90 20.11 -9.65
N ILE A 331 22.22 20.27 -9.64
CA ILE A 331 23.08 19.46 -8.79
C ILE A 331 22.78 19.90 -7.38
N PRO A 332 22.46 18.98 -6.44
CA PRO A 332 22.24 19.36 -5.05
C PRO A 332 23.41 20.22 -4.55
N ALA A 333 23.07 21.28 -3.80
CA ALA A 333 24.08 22.13 -3.16
C ALA A 333 25.10 21.25 -2.45
N ALA A 334 26.38 21.59 -2.55
CA ALA A 334 27.42 20.89 -1.80
C ALA A 334 27.00 20.85 -0.33
N CYS A 335 26.67 19.66 0.16
CA CYS A 335 26.33 19.46 1.56
C CYS A 335 27.59 19.27 2.42
N SER A 336 28.76 19.40 1.79
CA SER A 336 29.94 19.81 2.51
C SER A 336 29.73 21.24 3.04
N VAL A 337 29.33 21.34 4.31
CA VAL A 337 30.13 22.18 5.21
C VAL A 337 31.59 21.94 4.82
N ALA A 338 32.39 22.98 4.57
CA ALA A 338 33.83 22.79 4.43
C ALA A 338 34.23 21.89 5.59
N MET A 339 34.53 20.61 5.35
CA MET A 339 34.68 19.68 6.46
C MET A 339 35.95 20.16 7.12
N PRO A 340 35.88 20.78 8.32
CA PRO A 340 37.11 21.05 9.02
C PRO A 340 37.77 19.70 9.16
N CYS A 341 39.05 19.63 8.82
CA CYS A 341 39.87 18.47 9.09
C CYS A 341 39.53 17.93 10.47
N SER A 342 38.82 16.80 10.51
CA SER A 342 38.21 16.30 11.74
C SER A 342 39.17 15.29 12.32
N LYS A 343 39.69 15.64 13.49
CA LYS A 343 40.64 14.85 14.25
C LYS A 343 39.98 14.50 15.56
N THR A 344 39.77 13.22 15.81
CA THR A 344 39.44 12.76 17.16
C THR A 344 40.70 12.19 17.77
N LEU A 345 41.23 12.87 18.77
CA LEU A 345 42.31 12.38 19.61
C LEU A 345 41.66 11.71 20.82
N THR A 346 41.92 10.42 21.01
CA THR A 346 41.41 9.69 22.18
C THR A 346 42.60 9.26 23.02
N LEU A 347 42.55 9.57 24.32
CA LEU A 347 43.62 9.29 25.28
C LEU A 347 43.09 8.31 26.34
N LEU A 348 43.81 7.22 26.55
CA LEU A 348 43.51 6.21 27.55
C LEU A 348 44.76 5.94 28.41
N PRO A 349 44.90 6.62 29.55
CA PRO A 349 45.97 6.31 30.50
C PRO A 349 45.74 4.96 31.15
N THR A 350 46.80 4.17 31.24
CA THR A 350 46.82 2.94 32.05
C THR A 350 46.85 3.26 33.55
N ALA A 351 46.50 2.28 34.39
CA ALA A 351 46.60 2.44 35.85
C ALA A 351 48.06 2.75 36.27
N CYS A 352 48.22 3.48 37.38
CA CYS A 352 49.53 3.77 37.98
C CYS A 352 50.28 2.47 38.30
N ASN A 353 51.51 2.32 37.83
CA ASN A 353 52.38 1.21 38.19
C ASN A 353 52.99 1.48 39.58
N PRO A 354 52.60 0.71 40.62
CA PRO A 354 53.04 0.95 41.99
C PRO A 354 54.54 0.70 42.20
N ALA A 355 55.22 0.00 41.28
CA ALA A 355 56.65 -0.28 41.40
C ALA A 355 57.54 0.93 41.10
N ASN A 356 57.07 1.88 40.28
CA ASN A 356 57.90 3.00 39.82
C ASN A 356 57.14 4.34 39.72
N ASN A 357 55.92 4.41 40.25
CA ASN A 357 55.05 5.59 40.24
C ASN A 357 54.89 6.23 38.84
N SER A 358 54.81 5.39 37.80
CA SER A 358 54.65 5.82 36.41
C SER A 358 53.47 5.11 35.75
N TYR A 359 53.00 5.61 34.61
CA TYR A 359 51.96 5.00 33.79
C TYR A 359 52.29 5.15 32.31
N THR A 360 51.57 4.40 31.49
CA THR A 360 51.64 4.48 30.02
C THR A 360 50.38 5.12 29.48
N LEU A 361 50.52 6.11 28.59
CA LEU A 361 49.42 6.74 27.88
C LEU A 361 49.30 6.14 26.48
N ASN A 362 48.21 5.38 26.25
CA ASN A 362 47.85 4.93 24.93
C ASN A 362 46.90 5.93 24.30
N GLY A 363 47.08 6.22 23.02
CA GLY A 363 46.18 7.12 22.31
C GLY A 363 46.03 6.77 20.85
N THR A 364 44.94 7.26 20.29
CA THR A 364 44.59 7.05 18.88
C THR A 364 44.20 8.38 18.27
N VAL A 365 44.78 8.72 17.12
CA VAL A 365 44.37 9.87 16.30
C VAL A 365 43.67 9.35 15.07
N ASN A 366 42.35 9.53 15.00
CA ASN A 366 41.62 9.32 13.76
C ASN A 366 41.57 10.63 13.01
N VAL A 367 42.08 10.61 11.78
CA VAL A 367 42.16 11.77 10.90
C VAL A 367 41.23 11.52 9.74
N SER A 368 40.31 12.46 9.53
CA SER A 368 39.45 12.51 8.36
C SER A 368 39.60 13.87 7.66
N ASN A 369 39.78 13.83 6.35
CA ASN A 369 40.06 14.99 5.49
C ASN A 369 41.32 15.78 5.89
N GLY A 370 42.39 15.08 6.27
CA GLY A 370 43.71 15.65 6.53
C GLY A 370 44.57 15.84 5.28
N PRO A 371 45.73 16.50 5.38
CA PRO A 371 46.65 16.70 4.26
C PRO A 371 47.10 15.37 3.64
N ALA A 372 47.13 15.30 2.31
CA ALA A 372 47.47 14.08 1.57
C ALA A 372 48.95 13.65 1.69
N SER A 373 49.80 14.53 2.20
CA SER A 373 51.23 14.28 2.46
C SER A 373 51.72 15.18 3.60
N GLY A 374 52.72 14.74 4.37
CA GLY A 374 53.33 15.54 5.44
C GLY A 374 53.68 14.72 6.67
N VAL A 375 53.94 15.37 7.80
CA VAL A 375 54.24 14.72 9.07
C VAL A 375 53.20 15.11 10.11
N LEU A 376 52.58 14.11 10.74
CA LEU A 376 51.77 14.27 11.95
C LEU A 376 52.70 14.17 13.16
N THR A 377 52.75 15.21 13.97
CA THR A 377 53.53 15.26 15.21
C THR A 377 52.59 15.23 16.41
N LEU A 378 52.80 14.26 17.29
CA LEU A 378 52.16 14.16 18.60
C LEU A 378 53.15 14.58 19.66
N SER A 379 52.78 15.57 20.48
CA SER A 379 53.62 16.06 21.57
C SER A 379 52.86 16.14 22.89
N THR A 380 53.54 15.78 23.97
CA THR A 380 53.11 16.04 25.34
C THR A 380 54.25 16.71 26.10
N ALA A 381 54.03 17.09 27.36
CA ALA A 381 55.03 17.76 28.19
C ALA A 381 56.22 16.83 28.49
N GLY A 382 57.19 16.79 27.57
CA GLY A 382 58.45 16.05 27.70
C GLY A 382 58.71 14.93 26.67
N ALA A 383 57.76 14.64 25.76
CA ALA A 383 57.95 13.59 24.74
C ALA A 383 57.20 13.89 23.44
N SER A 384 57.72 13.43 22.30
CA SER A 384 57.07 13.53 20.99
C SER A 384 57.25 12.28 20.14
N ILE A 385 56.25 12.00 19.29
CA ILE A 385 56.24 10.91 18.30
C ILE A 385 55.75 11.49 16.98
N THR A 386 56.37 11.10 15.86
CA THR A 386 55.99 11.55 14.52
C THR A 386 55.55 10.38 13.62
N PHE A 387 54.60 10.66 12.73
CA PHE A 387 54.11 9.73 11.72
C PHE A 387 54.17 10.35 10.32
N ALA A 388 54.61 9.59 9.33
CA ALA A 388 54.51 9.99 7.93
C ALA A 388 53.07 9.80 7.44
N VAL A 389 52.49 10.84 6.85
CA VAL A 389 51.10 10.86 6.38
C VAL A 389 51.08 10.47 4.91
N GLY A 390 50.57 9.27 4.61
CA GLY A 390 50.52 8.71 3.25
C GLY A 390 49.15 8.80 2.57
N SER A 391 48.12 9.28 3.27
CA SER A 391 46.78 9.48 2.72
C SER A 391 45.97 10.46 3.58
N ALA A 392 44.96 11.10 2.98
CA ALA A 392 44.12 12.12 3.64
C ALA A 392 43.25 11.58 4.78
N ASN A 393 43.04 10.26 4.87
CA ASN A 393 42.26 9.60 5.91
C ASN A 393 43.08 8.47 6.53
N GLY A 394 43.28 8.50 7.85
CA GLY A 394 44.11 7.50 8.51
C GLY A 394 43.89 7.43 10.02
N ASN A 395 44.15 6.25 10.58
CA ASN A 395 44.16 6.00 12.01
C ASN A 395 45.61 5.80 12.46
N TYR A 396 46.07 6.64 13.39
CA TYR A 396 47.43 6.63 13.92
C TYR A 396 47.38 6.33 15.43
N THR A 397 47.79 5.12 15.81
CA THR A 397 47.91 4.70 17.21
C THR A 397 49.30 5.03 17.74
N PHE A 398 49.37 5.57 18.96
CA PHE A 398 50.62 5.90 19.63
C PHE A 398 50.61 5.51 21.11
N ASN A 399 51.81 5.39 21.68
CA ASN A 399 52.03 5.07 23.07
C ASN A 399 53.16 5.94 23.62
N PHE A 400 52.89 6.69 24.69
CA PHE A 400 53.91 7.33 25.52
C PHE A 400 54.08 6.56 26.84
N GLY A 401 55.19 5.84 26.97
CA GLY A 401 55.53 5.06 28.18
C GLY A 401 56.25 5.86 29.25
N ASN A 402 56.27 5.32 30.48
CA ASN A 402 57.01 5.84 31.65
C ASN A 402 56.69 7.30 32.04
N LEU A 403 55.44 7.73 31.90
CA LEU A 403 55.01 9.07 32.31
C LEU A 403 54.75 9.12 33.83
N PRO A 404 55.08 10.22 34.54
CA PRO A 404 54.92 10.31 35.99
C PRO A 404 53.46 10.40 36.42
N ALA A 405 53.00 9.45 37.25
CA ALA A 405 51.66 9.49 37.84
C ALA A 405 51.64 10.47 39.01
N ASN A 406 50.97 11.61 38.84
CA ASN A 406 50.95 12.70 39.83
C ASN A 406 49.54 13.30 40.03
N GLY A 407 48.51 12.74 39.39
CA GLY A 407 47.14 13.24 39.49
C GLY A 407 46.88 14.56 38.77
N THR A 408 47.90 15.14 38.10
CA THR A 408 47.78 16.44 37.45
C THR A 408 47.25 16.30 36.04
N SER A 409 46.52 17.31 35.57
CA SER A 409 46.05 17.38 34.19
C SER A 409 47.20 17.70 33.26
N SER A 410 47.39 16.89 32.22
CA SER A 410 48.41 17.06 31.18
C SER A 410 47.75 17.10 29.81
N THR A 411 48.38 17.79 28.85
CA THR A 411 47.84 17.96 27.50
C THR A 411 48.66 17.21 26.47
N VAL A 412 47.98 16.64 25.46
CA VAL A 412 48.60 16.08 24.26
C VAL A 412 48.13 16.90 23.07
N THR A 413 49.08 17.36 22.27
CA THR A 413 48.82 18.14 21.05
C THR A 413 49.18 17.29 19.83
N ALA A 414 48.27 17.18 18.88
CA ALA A 414 48.52 16.57 17.58
C ALA A 414 48.45 17.63 16.47
N SER A 415 49.59 17.90 15.83
CA SER A 415 49.74 18.92 14.79
C SER A 415 50.28 18.32 13.49
N PHE A 416 49.79 18.79 12.35
CA PHE A 416 50.38 18.46 11.06
C PHE A 416 51.42 19.51 10.70
N SER A 417 52.41 19.12 9.90
CA SER A 417 53.41 20.03 9.33
C SER A 417 52.82 21.06 8.36
N ASP A 418 51.61 20.82 7.84
CA ASP A 418 50.86 21.71 6.96
C ASP A 418 49.72 22.43 7.73
N THR A 419 49.42 23.67 7.33
CA THR A 419 48.43 24.55 7.99
C THR A 419 46.99 24.25 7.60
N SER A 420 46.75 23.29 6.72
CA SER A 420 45.42 22.82 6.29
C SER A 420 44.55 22.25 7.42
N CYS A 421 45.14 21.88 8.56
CA CYS A 421 44.41 21.42 9.74
C CYS A 421 44.92 22.04 11.04
N SER A 422 44.08 22.80 11.77
CA SER A 422 44.42 23.31 13.11
C SER A 422 44.80 22.18 14.08
N PRO A 423 45.81 22.36 14.94
CA PRO A 423 46.22 21.34 15.91
C PRO A 423 45.06 20.98 16.85
N VAL A 424 44.92 19.69 17.17
CA VAL A 424 43.94 19.22 18.15
C VAL A 424 44.67 18.93 19.46
N THR A 425 44.10 19.40 20.57
CA THR A 425 44.63 19.17 21.91
C THR A 425 43.59 18.47 22.75
N GLU A 426 44.00 17.42 23.43
CA GLU A 426 43.19 16.76 24.44
C GLU A 426 43.90 16.80 25.78
N THR A 427 43.12 17.04 26.83
CA THR A 427 43.61 17.06 28.20
C THR A 427 43.19 15.79 28.89
N TYR A 428 44.11 15.14 29.58
CA TYR A 428 43.81 13.98 30.40
C TYR A 428 44.40 14.18 31.79
N THR A 429 43.71 13.66 32.80
CA THR A 429 44.23 13.63 34.16
C THR A 429 45.13 12.41 34.29
N ALA A 430 46.42 12.63 34.55
CA ALA A 430 47.33 11.54 34.87
C ALA A 430 46.78 10.78 36.10
N PRO A 431 46.95 9.45 36.19
CA PRO A 431 46.64 8.71 37.40
C PRO A 431 47.29 9.37 38.63
N VAL A 432 46.56 9.42 39.75
CA VAL A 432 47.08 9.95 41.01
C VAL A 432 48.32 9.16 41.42
N ALA A 433 49.34 9.84 41.96
CA ALA A 433 50.57 9.20 42.41
C ALA A 433 50.25 8.03 43.34
N CYS A 434 50.71 6.84 42.96
CA CYS A 434 50.61 5.64 43.77
C CYS A 434 51.77 5.50 44.78
N SER A 435 52.44 6.61 45.10
CA SER A 435 53.40 6.72 46.21
C SER A 435 52.68 6.51 47.55
N VAL A 436 52.97 5.37 48.18
CA VAL A 436 52.35 4.94 49.43
C VAL A 436 52.93 5.66 50.66
N THR A 437 52.20 6.64 51.17
CA THR A 437 51.86 6.62 52.60
C THR A 437 50.35 6.50 52.68
N LEU A 438 49.86 5.26 52.82
CA LEU A 438 48.44 5.03 52.99
C LEU A 438 47.98 5.69 54.30
N PRO A 439 46.89 6.47 54.30
CA PRO A 439 46.29 6.96 55.53
C PRO A 439 45.86 5.76 56.38
N CYS A 440 46.13 5.86 57.68
CA CYS A 440 45.64 4.90 58.65
C CYS A 440 44.11 4.82 58.57
N SER A 441 43.55 3.63 58.48
CA SER A 441 42.10 3.42 58.41
C SER A 441 41.64 2.41 59.46
N LEU A 442 40.57 2.78 60.17
CA LEU A 442 39.91 1.94 61.16
C LEU A 442 38.52 1.58 60.66
N SER A 443 38.13 0.32 60.81
CA SER A 443 36.75 -0.12 60.60
C SER A 443 36.31 -1.01 61.76
N LEU A 444 35.10 -0.77 62.25
CA LEU A 444 34.52 -1.45 63.41
C LEU A 444 33.21 -2.12 62.99
N ALA A 445 33.17 -3.45 63.07
CA ALA A 445 31.97 -4.23 62.87
C ALA A 445 31.46 -4.74 64.22
N LEU A 446 30.17 -4.48 64.50
CA LEU A 446 29.50 -4.89 65.73
C LEU A 446 28.44 -5.93 65.38
N THR A 447 28.57 -7.13 65.92
CA THR A 447 27.60 -8.22 65.72
C THR A 447 27.01 -8.61 67.07
N PRO A 448 25.80 -8.11 67.42
CA PRO A 448 25.11 -8.55 68.63
C PRO A 448 24.62 -9.99 68.43
N GLY A 449 24.95 -10.85 69.39
CA GLY A 449 24.40 -12.20 69.49
C GLY A 449 22.94 -12.19 69.92
N SER A 450 22.29 -13.34 69.83
CA SER A 450 20.91 -13.50 70.27
C SER A 450 20.75 -13.26 71.77
N CYS A 451 19.60 -12.76 72.18
CA CYS A 451 19.24 -12.65 73.59
C CYS A 451 19.09 -14.05 74.20
N ASN A 452 19.80 -14.30 75.30
CA ASN A 452 19.68 -15.49 76.10
C ASN A 452 18.42 -15.38 76.98
N SER A 453 17.41 -16.17 76.64
CA SER A 453 16.10 -16.18 77.29
C SER A 453 16.14 -16.53 78.78
N ALA A 454 17.22 -17.17 79.27
CA ALA A 454 17.36 -17.52 80.68
C ALA A 454 17.90 -16.36 81.54
N THR A 455 18.63 -15.41 80.96
CA THR A 455 19.34 -14.35 81.72
C THR A 455 19.02 -12.93 81.26
N ASN A 456 18.17 -12.76 80.24
CA ASN A 456 17.89 -11.49 79.56
C ASN A 456 19.17 -10.74 79.10
N GLY A 457 20.23 -11.51 78.83
CA GLY A 457 21.54 -11.01 78.42
C GLY A 457 21.93 -11.47 77.03
N TYR A 458 22.84 -10.76 76.37
CA TYR A 458 23.44 -11.17 75.10
C TYR A 458 24.95 -10.88 75.09
N SER A 459 25.65 -11.42 74.10
CA SER A 459 27.07 -11.14 73.86
C SER A 459 27.23 -10.31 72.59
N LEU A 460 28.16 -9.36 72.57
CA LEU A 460 28.52 -8.54 71.42
C LEU A 460 29.91 -8.91 70.93
N THR A 461 30.02 -9.32 69.67
CA THR A 461 31.33 -9.47 69.02
C THR A 461 31.68 -8.17 68.29
N ALA A 462 32.76 -7.52 68.72
CA ALA A 462 33.33 -6.34 68.09
C ALA A 462 34.59 -6.73 67.32
N VAL A 463 34.58 -6.57 66.00
CA VAL A 463 35.75 -6.81 65.15
C VAL A 463 36.28 -5.48 64.65
N LEU A 464 37.47 -5.11 65.11
CA LEU A 464 38.20 -3.93 64.66
C LEU A 464 39.24 -4.36 63.62
N THR A 465 39.13 -3.84 62.41
CA THR A 465 40.18 -3.96 61.39
C THR A 465 40.88 -2.61 61.25
N ALA A 466 42.19 -2.61 61.46
CA ALA A 466 43.03 -1.43 61.37
C ALA A 466 44.11 -1.66 60.31
N ASN A 467 44.15 -0.79 59.30
CA ASN A 467 45.11 -0.88 58.20
C ASN A 467 46.01 0.36 58.14
N ASN A 468 47.26 0.14 57.76
CA ASN A 468 48.29 1.17 57.60
C ASN A 468 48.55 1.96 58.90
N ILE A 469 48.59 1.23 60.02
CA ILE A 469 48.88 1.79 61.35
C ILE A 469 50.40 1.89 61.55
N THR A 470 50.84 2.68 62.53
CA THR A 470 52.22 2.72 63.04
C THR A 470 52.34 1.87 64.32
N PRO A 471 52.81 0.61 64.26
CA PRO A 471 52.92 -0.24 65.45
C PRO A 471 54.16 0.13 66.28
N PRO A 472 54.12 -0.02 67.63
CA PRO A 472 52.97 -0.45 68.41
C PRO A 472 51.94 0.68 68.61
N MET A 473 50.67 0.40 68.31
CA MET A 473 49.56 1.35 68.53
C MET A 473 48.61 0.80 69.58
N THR A 474 48.26 1.60 70.59
CA THR A 474 47.30 1.19 71.63
C THR A 474 45.90 1.61 71.24
N VAL A 475 44.93 0.73 71.46
CA VAL A 475 43.52 0.94 71.14
C VAL A 475 42.66 0.65 72.36
N THR A 476 41.75 1.58 72.69
CA THR A 476 40.83 1.47 73.81
C THR A 476 39.39 1.41 73.28
N LEU A 477 38.69 0.33 73.58
CA LEU A 477 37.26 0.17 73.31
C LEU A 477 36.45 0.60 74.54
N SER A 478 35.48 1.49 74.36
CA SER A 478 34.60 1.99 75.43
C SER A 478 33.14 2.06 74.96
N GLY A 479 32.20 1.84 75.88
CA GLY A 479 30.76 1.94 75.60
C GLY A 479 29.92 1.72 76.86
N ALA A 480 28.63 2.10 76.81
CA ALA A 480 27.75 2.01 77.96
C ALA A 480 27.44 0.54 78.32
N GLY A 481 27.71 0.14 79.57
CA GLY A 481 27.33 -1.18 80.11
C GLY A 481 28.45 -2.24 80.15
N PHE A 482 29.70 -1.91 79.82
CA PHE A 482 30.86 -2.78 80.05
C PHE A 482 32.12 -1.96 80.40
N ASN A 483 33.09 -2.59 81.06
CA ASN A 483 34.36 -1.95 81.43
C ASN A 483 35.27 -1.78 80.20
N SER A 484 35.84 -0.59 80.02
CA SER A 484 36.74 -0.28 78.90
C SER A 484 37.84 -1.33 78.75
N SER A 485 38.07 -1.78 77.51
CA SER A 485 39.08 -2.80 77.18
C SER A 485 40.20 -2.17 76.37
N VAL A 486 41.45 -2.33 76.82
CA VAL A 486 42.65 -1.78 76.16
C VAL A 486 43.42 -2.92 75.50
N GLN A 487 43.79 -2.75 74.23
CA GLN A 487 44.51 -3.75 73.42
C GLN A 487 45.62 -3.09 72.59
N THR A 488 46.70 -3.82 72.30
CA THR A 488 47.86 -3.30 71.55
C THR A 488 47.92 -3.94 70.16
N LEU A 489 48.04 -3.12 69.11
CA LEU A 489 48.25 -3.56 67.75
C LEU A 489 49.73 -3.52 67.41
N THR A 490 50.28 -4.65 66.95
CA THR A 490 51.73 -4.86 66.77
C THR A 490 52.17 -5.00 65.31
N ALA A 491 51.22 -5.05 64.36
CA ALA A 491 51.47 -5.19 62.93
C ALA A 491 50.82 -4.06 62.12
N ILE A 492 51.41 -3.71 60.97
CA ILE A 492 50.98 -2.59 60.10
C ILE A 492 49.51 -2.71 59.67
N ASN A 493 49.02 -3.94 59.50
CA ASN A 493 47.61 -4.26 59.36
C ASN A 493 47.26 -5.28 60.44
N ASN A 494 46.18 -5.06 61.18
CA ASN A 494 45.79 -5.92 62.28
C ASN A 494 44.26 -6.06 62.36
N VAL A 495 43.79 -7.27 62.66
CA VAL A 495 42.38 -7.57 62.89
C VAL A 495 42.24 -8.07 64.31
N LEU A 496 41.50 -7.33 65.13
CA LEU A 496 41.26 -7.63 66.53
C LEU A 496 39.79 -7.94 66.76
N SER A 497 39.49 -9.12 67.28
CA SER A 497 38.13 -9.53 67.66
C SER A 497 38.00 -9.56 69.18
N VAL A 498 37.04 -8.81 69.73
CA VAL A 498 36.73 -8.76 71.16
C VAL A 498 35.30 -9.23 71.36
N ASN A 499 35.09 -10.20 72.24
CA ASN A 499 33.76 -10.67 72.64
C ASN A 499 33.39 -10.08 74.00
N ILE A 500 32.34 -9.27 74.04
CA ILE A 500 31.81 -8.64 75.25
C ILE A 500 30.57 -9.41 75.67
N THR A 501 30.56 -9.98 76.87
CA THR A 501 29.47 -10.84 77.35
C THR A 501 28.68 -10.17 78.48
N ASN A 502 27.50 -10.72 78.80
CA ASN A 502 26.59 -10.24 79.86
C ASN A 502 26.03 -8.81 79.66
N LEU A 503 25.77 -8.42 78.42
CA LEU A 503 25.10 -7.15 78.11
C LEU A 503 23.57 -7.30 78.22
N THR A 504 22.87 -6.30 78.73
CA THR A 504 21.40 -6.35 78.93
C THR A 504 20.63 -6.13 77.62
N ALA A 505 19.77 -7.08 77.25
CA ALA A 505 18.87 -6.95 76.10
C ALA A 505 17.68 -6.03 76.44
N ASP A 506 17.70 -4.80 75.93
CA ASP A 506 16.68 -3.77 76.21
C ASP A 506 16.09 -3.13 74.95
N GLY A 507 16.45 -3.62 73.76
CA GLY A 507 15.99 -3.06 72.48
C GLY A 507 16.51 -1.66 72.16
N SER A 508 17.36 -1.08 73.01
CA SER A 508 17.83 0.29 72.88
C SER A 508 19.08 0.36 72.00
N VAL A 509 19.25 1.47 71.30
CA VAL A 509 20.49 1.76 70.55
C VAL A 509 21.62 2.05 71.54
N LYS A 510 22.73 1.33 71.41
CA LYS A 510 23.96 1.49 72.19
C LYS A 510 25.12 1.89 71.27
N THR A 511 26.08 2.62 71.81
CA THR A 511 27.26 3.09 71.06
C THR A 511 28.54 2.46 71.62
N ILE A 512 29.38 1.92 70.74
CA ILE A 512 30.76 1.51 71.03
C ILE A 512 31.70 2.48 70.34
N SER A 513 32.63 3.03 71.10
CA SER A 513 33.66 3.94 70.62
C SER A 513 35.03 3.30 70.77
N VAL A 514 35.89 3.58 69.80
CA VAL A 514 37.27 3.10 69.75
C VAL A 514 38.17 4.32 69.61
N ALA A 515 39.10 4.47 70.56
CA ALA A 515 40.09 5.52 70.56
C ALA A 515 41.50 4.93 70.46
N THR A 516 42.37 5.59 69.70
CA THR A 516 43.76 5.16 69.49
C THR A 516 44.75 6.13 70.13
N SER A 517 45.95 5.63 70.46
CA SER A 517 47.02 6.44 71.06
C SER A 517 47.70 7.44 70.11
N ALA A 518 47.41 7.39 68.80
CA ALA A 518 47.95 8.30 67.78
C ALA A 518 46.84 9.07 67.06
N THR A 519 47.04 10.37 66.81
CA THR A 519 46.05 11.30 66.22
C THR A 519 45.76 11.05 64.73
N ALA A 520 46.59 10.26 64.05
CA ALA A 520 46.51 10.04 62.59
C ALA A 520 45.40 9.06 62.14
N CYS A 521 44.85 8.23 63.04
CA CYS A 521 43.82 7.24 62.72
C CYS A 521 42.39 7.66 63.12
N GLY A 522 42.24 8.80 63.82
CA GLY A 522 40.95 9.28 64.35
C GLY A 522 40.30 8.34 65.39
N THR A 523 39.12 8.73 65.87
CA THR A 523 38.23 7.85 66.65
C THR A 523 37.17 7.27 65.73
N ILE A 524 36.79 6.01 65.95
CA ILE A 524 35.64 5.39 65.27
C ILE A 524 34.60 5.01 66.31
N SER A 525 33.35 5.35 66.05
CA SER A 525 32.22 4.92 66.88
C SER A 525 31.17 4.29 65.99
N GLN A 526 30.58 3.21 66.47
CA GLN A 526 29.48 2.51 65.81
C GLN A 526 28.35 2.30 66.80
N THR A 527 27.14 2.50 66.31
CA THR A 527 25.93 2.19 67.07
C THR A 527 25.42 0.82 66.67
N TYR A 528 24.80 0.13 67.61
CA TYR A 528 24.06 -1.10 67.35
C TYR A 528 22.82 -1.11 68.24
N THR A 529 21.74 -1.72 67.76
CA THR A 529 20.54 -1.92 68.56
C THR A 529 20.72 -3.20 69.36
N ALA A 530 20.65 -3.10 70.70
CA ALA A 530 20.64 -4.29 71.55
C ALA A 530 19.42 -5.15 71.21
N PRO A 531 19.50 -6.48 71.28
CA PRO A 531 18.32 -7.35 71.19
C PRO A 531 17.22 -6.88 72.16
N THR A 532 15.96 -6.99 71.74
CA THR A 532 14.82 -6.72 72.63
C THR A 532 14.78 -7.72 73.77
N ALA A 533 14.32 -7.28 74.95
CA ALA A 533 14.24 -8.10 76.15
C ALA A 533 13.47 -9.41 75.85
N CYS A 534 14.09 -10.56 76.11
CA CYS A 534 13.60 -11.85 75.66
C CYS A 534 12.91 -12.67 76.75
N SER A 535 12.46 -12.04 77.85
CA SER A 535 11.59 -12.70 78.84
C SER A 535 10.10 -12.38 78.59
N ALA A 536 9.51 -12.99 77.56
CA ALA A 536 8.08 -13.32 77.47
C ALA A 536 7.82 -14.13 76.19
N ALA A 537 6.90 -15.09 76.26
CA ALA A 537 6.46 -15.93 75.14
C ALA A 537 6.03 -15.10 73.91
N PRO A 538 6.23 -15.60 72.67
CA PRO A 538 5.95 -14.83 71.46
C PRO A 538 4.45 -14.46 71.35
N PRO A 539 4.10 -13.19 71.07
CA PRO A 539 2.72 -12.75 70.98
C PRO A 539 1.99 -13.38 69.79
N CYS A 540 0.67 -13.54 69.91
CA CYS A 540 -0.22 -13.94 68.83
C CYS A 540 -0.06 -13.01 67.61
N SER A 541 0.02 -13.59 66.40
CA SER A 541 0.07 -12.84 65.14
C SER A 541 -1.08 -13.26 64.24
N VAL A 542 -1.80 -12.27 63.70
CA VAL A 542 -2.96 -12.45 62.83
C VAL A 542 -2.76 -11.58 61.61
N SER A 543 -2.84 -12.15 60.41
CA SER A 543 -2.79 -11.41 59.15
C SER A 543 -4.02 -11.68 58.28
N LEU A 544 -4.45 -10.66 57.55
CA LEU A 544 -5.58 -10.73 56.63
C LEU A 544 -5.10 -10.60 55.18
N ALA A 545 -5.63 -11.45 54.32
CA ALA A 545 -5.56 -11.27 52.87
C ALA A 545 -6.99 -11.08 52.33
N LEU A 546 -7.26 -9.93 51.74
CA LEU A 546 -8.56 -9.58 51.15
C LEU A 546 -8.46 -9.56 49.62
N SER A 547 -9.43 -10.15 48.94
CA SER A 547 -9.56 -10.17 47.49
C SER A 547 -11.00 -9.79 47.09
N PRO A 548 -11.26 -8.51 46.82
CA PRO A 548 -12.54 -8.09 46.25
C PRO A 548 -12.72 -8.67 44.85
N GLY A 549 -13.79 -9.42 44.62
CA GLY A 549 -14.16 -9.92 43.30
C GLY A 549 -14.60 -8.78 42.37
N ALA A 550 -14.67 -9.08 41.07
CA ALA A 550 -15.18 -8.13 40.08
C ALA A 550 -16.64 -7.73 40.39
N CYS A 551 -17.01 -6.51 40.00
CA CYS A 551 -18.39 -6.05 40.12
C CYS A 551 -19.30 -6.82 39.14
N ASN A 552 -20.42 -7.33 39.64
CA ASN A 552 -21.47 -7.97 38.87
C ASN A 552 -22.39 -6.89 38.28
N SER A 553 -22.28 -6.69 36.96
CA SER A 553 -22.99 -5.66 36.21
C SER A 553 -24.52 -5.77 36.25
N ALA A 554 -25.07 -6.95 36.52
CA ALA A 554 -26.52 -7.15 36.62
C ALA A 554 -27.12 -6.70 37.95
N THR A 555 -26.31 -6.62 39.02
CA THR A 555 -26.80 -6.36 40.40
C THR A 555 -26.07 -5.23 41.12
N ASN A 556 -25.10 -4.57 40.47
CA ASN A 556 -24.21 -3.56 41.05
C ASN A 556 -23.55 -3.99 42.37
N SER A 557 -23.23 -5.29 42.48
CA SER A 557 -22.71 -5.89 43.69
C SER A 557 -21.47 -6.74 43.41
N TYR A 558 -20.64 -6.97 44.42
CA TYR A 558 -19.46 -7.84 44.33
C TYR A 558 -19.40 -8.79 45.53
N THR A 559 -18.57 -9.82 45.38
CA THR A 559 -18.25 -10.74 46.47
C THR A 559 -16.86 -10.43 47.00
N LEU A 560 -16.73 -10.17 48.29
CA LEU A 560 -15.42 -10.06 48.95
C LEU A 560 -15.01 -11.44 49.47
N SER A 561 -13.94 -12.00 48.92
CA SER A 561 -13.33 -13.23 49.41
C SER A 561 -12.06 -12.90 50.19
N GLY A 562 -11.79 -13.59 51.28
CA GLY A 562 -10.59 -13.36 52.07
C GLY A 562 -10.16 -14.56 52.89
N ALA A 563 -8.95 -14.51 53.40
CA ALA A 563 -8.41 -15.49 54.33
C ALA A 563 -7.77 -14.79 55.53
N VAL A 564 -8.05 -15.32 56.72
CA VAL A 564 -7.40 -14.94 57.97
C VAL A 564 -6.37 -16.00 58.32
N PHE A 565 -5.11 -15.59 58.46
CA PHE A 565 -4.02 -16.45 58.91
C PHE A 565 -3.75 -16.16 60.39
N VAL A 566 -3.77 -17.20 61.22
CA VAL A 566 -3.52 -17.11 62.65
C VAL A 566 -2.29 -17.94 62.98
N ALA A 567 -1.30 -17.33 63.64
CA ALA A 567 -0.16 -18.01 64.21
C ALA A 567 -0.02 -17.65 65.70
N ASN A 568 0.13 -18.68 66.54
CA ASN A 568 0.08 -18.59 68.01
C ASN A 568 -1.27 -18.06 68.54
N GLY A 569 -2.38 -18.48 67.91
CA GLY A 569 -3.74 -18.14 68.35
C GLY A 569 -4.16 -18.86 69.64
N PRO A 570 -5.28 -18.46 70.29
CA PRO A 570 -5.79 -19.14 71.48
C PRO A 570 -6.09 -20.61 71.21
N SER A 571 -5.81 -21.49 72.17
CA SER A 571 -6.02 -22.94 72.08
C SER A 571 -7.51 -23.36 72.06
N SER A 572 -8.42 -22.44 72.37
CA SER A 572 -9.87 -22.61 72.29
C SER A 572 -10.58 -21.25 72.15
N GLY A 573 -11.73 -21.21 71.49
CA GLY A 573 -12.54 -20.01 71.31
C GLY A 573 -13.09 -19.91 69.89
N SER A 574 -13.68 -18.76 69.55
CA SER A 574 -14.13 -18.48 68.18
C SER A 574 -13.48 -17.23 67.60
N LEU A 575 -13.25 -17.27 66.29
CA LEU A 575 -12.81 -16.15 65.45
C LEU A 575 -14.02 -15.62 64.69
N THR A 576 -14.36 -14.34 64.88
CA THR A 576 -15.43 -13.68 64.15
C THR A 576 -14.84 -12.67 63.17
N VAL A 577 -15.15 -12.84 61.88
CA VAL A 577 -14.85 -11.88 60.81
C VAL A 577 -16.10 -11.05 60.57
N SER A 578 -16.00 -9.72 60.60
CA SER A 578 -17.12 -8.80 60.37
C SER A 578 -16.73 -7.71 59.38
N ASN A 579 -17.65 -7.34 58.50
CA ASN A 579 -17.53 -6.15 57.64
C ASN A 579 -18.31 -4.94 58.19
N GLY A 580 -18.77 -5.01 59.44
CA GLY A 580 -19.63 -4.01 60.08
C GLY A 580 -21.13 -4.20 59.85
N THR A 581 -21.55 -4.91 58.79
CA THR A 581 -22.97 -5.18 58.46
C THR A 581 -23.34 -6.65 58.48
N SER A 582 -22.37 -7.55 58.37
CA SER A 582 -22.52 -9.00 58.40
C SER A 582 -21.28 -9.63 59.02
N SER A 583 -21.44 -10.78 59.68
CA SER A 583 -20.35 -11.48 60.35
C SER A 583 -20.37 -12.99 60.10
N LEU A 584 -19.18 -13.59 60.08
CA LEU A 584 -18.96 -15.03 59.97
C LEU A 584 -18.10 -15.47 61.17
N THR A 585 -18.51 -16.54 61.86
CA THR A 585 -17.82 -17.04 63.06
C THR A 585 -17.32 -18.45 62.83
N PHE A 586 -16.04 -18.68 63.15
CA PHE A 586 -15.34 -19.96 62.99
C PHE A 586 -14.86 -20.46 64.36
N PRO A 587 -15.02 -21.75 64.69
CA PRO A 587 -14.39 -22.36 65.85
C PRO A 587 -12.88 -22.52 65.62
N ILE A 588 -12.05 -22.23 66.63
CA ILE A 588 -10.58 -22.33 66.54
C ILE A 588 -10.10 -23.68 67.09
N SER A 589 -9.32 -24.41 66.30
CA SER A 589 -8.55 -25.60 66.72
C SER A 589 -7.50 -25.95 65.65
N PRO A 590 -6.18 -26.17 65.93
CA PRO A 590 -5.28 -25.72 67.01
C PRO A 590 -4.54 -24.39 66.65
N THR A 591 -3.45 -24.05 67.35
CA THR A 591 -2.73 -22.75 67.42
C THR A 591 -2.21 -22.12 66.11
N ILE A 592 -2.33 -22.80 64.97
CA ILE A 592 -2.01 -22.29 63.62
C ILE A 592 -3.12 -22.71 62.66
N GLY A 593 -3.73 -21.76 61.95
CA GLY A 593 -4.81 -22.06 61.00
C GLY A 593 -5.12 -20.94 60.01
N THR A 594 -5.67 -21.32 58.86
CA THR A 594 -6.16 -20.42 57.82
C THR A 594 -7.68 -20.54 57.73
N TYR A 595 -8.39 -19.42 57.87
CA TYR A 595 -9.85 -19.36 57.84
C TYR A 595 -10.32 -18.52 56.65
N SER A 596 -10.91 -19.18 55.66
CA SER A 596 -11.46 -18.52 54.46
C SER A 596 -12.88 -18.04 54.70
N PHE A 597 -13.21 -16.85 54.21
CA PHE A 597 -14.53 -16.26 54.32
C PHE A 597 -14.94 -15.54 53.03
N ASN A 598 -16.24 -15.57 52.73
CA ASN A 598 -16.82 -14.85 51.60
C ASN A 598 -18.03 -14.04 52.07
N PHE A 599 -18.03 -12.73 51.78
CA PHE A 599 -19.19 -11.86 51.92
C PHE A 599 -19.74 -11.54 50.54
N ASN A 600 -20.91 -12.09 50.21
CA ASN A 600 -21.55 -11.93 48.91
C ASN A 600 -22.46 -10.69 48.88
N ASN A 601 -22.79 -10.21 47.68
CA ASN A 601 -23.75 -9.14 47.43
C ASN A 601 -23.42 -7.79 48.12
N LEU A 602 -22.13 -7.45 48.27
CA LEU A 602 -21.72 -6.14 48.79
C LEU A 602 -21.86 -5.06 47.70
N PRO A 603 -22.23 -3.81 48.04
CA PRO A 603 -22.42 -2.76 47.04
C PRO A 603 -21.08 -2.31 46.41
N SER A 604 -20.96 -2.42 45.08
CA SER A 604 -19.81 -1.87 44.35
C SER A 604 -19.99 -0.37 44.13
N ASN A 605 -19.34 0.45 44.96
CA ASN A 605 -19.46 1.91 44.92
C ASN A 605 -18.10 2.64 44.97
N GLY A 606 -16.97 1.91 44.90
CA GLY A 606 -15.64 2.49 45.03
C GLY A 606 -15.26 2.96 46.44
N ALA A 607 -16.12 2.80 47.44
CA ALA A 607 -15.86 3.25 48.79
C ALA A 607 -14.91 2.30 49.53
N ALA A 608 -14.17 2.83 50.51
CA ALA A 608 -13.36 2.02 51.40
C ALA A 608 -14.26 1.28 52.41
N GLY A 609 -14.13 -0.05 52.48
CA GLY A 609 -14.71 -0.89 53.52
C GLY A 609 -13.65 -1.35 54.52
N THR A 610 -14.07 -1.76 55.71
CA THR A 610 -13.16 -2.29 56.75
C THR A 610 -13.62 -3.68 57.15
N ILE A 611 -12.70 -4.65 57.13
CA ILE A 611 -12.92 -5.96 57.74
C ILE A 611 -12.24 -5.98 59.10
N THR A 612 -12.98 -6.37 60.12
CA THR A 612 -12.51 -6.54 61.50
C THR A 612 -12.59 -8.00 61.90
N VAL A 613 -11.49 -8.53 62.41
CA VAL A 613 -11.41 -9.86 63.01
C VAL A 613 -11.34 -9.70 64.52
N THR A 614 -12.18 -10.44 65.25
CA THR A 614 -12.22 -10.43 66.71
C THR A 614 -12.20 -11.86 67.25
N PHE A 615 -11.44 -12.07 68.32
CA PHE A 615 -11.34 -13.33 69.03
C PHE A 615 -12.12 -13.25 70.36
N THR A 616 -12.72 -14.35 70.80
CA THR A 616 -13.40 -14.40 72.10
C THR A 616 -12.44 -14.47 73.30
N GLY A 617 -11.12 -14.56 73.07
CA GLY A 617 -10.08 -14.66 74.11
C GLY A 617 -9.01 -13.56 74.00
N THR A 618 -8.37 -13.23 75.13
CA THR A 618 -7.48 -12.05 75.31
C THR A 618 -6.08 -12.17 74.71
N SER A 619 -5.77 -13.25 73.99
CA SER A 619 -4.42 -13.50 73.47
C SER A 619 -4.09 -12.77 72.16
N CYS A 620 -5.09 -12.30 71.40
CA CYS A 620 -4.91 -11.55 70.15
C CYS A 620 -5.84 -10.32 70.14
N GLY A 621 -5.30 -9.12 69.90
CA GLY A 621 -6.12 -7.92 69.74
C GLY A 621 -6.97 -7.95 68.46
N PRO A 622 -8.04 -7.14 68.34
CA PRO A 622 -8.80 -7.06 67.11
C PRO A 622 -7.91 -6.55 65.98
N VAL A 623 -7.92 -7.23 64.83
CA VAL A 623 -7.15 -6.83 63.65
C VAL A 623 -8.13 -6.37 62.58
N SER A 624 -7.92 -5.16 62.08
CA SER A 624 -8.72 -4.59 61.00
C SER A 624 -7.88 -4.30 59.76
N GLN A 625 -8.41 -4.61 58.58
CA GLN A 625 -7.82 -4.22 57.31
C GLN A 625 -8.87 -3.48 56.48
N THR A 626 -8.48 -2.34 55.92
CA THR A 626 -9.30 -1.61 54.96
C THR A 626 -9.07 -2.15 53.56
N TYR A 627 -10.11 -2.12 52.74
CA TYR A 627 -10.05 -2.48 51.33
C TYR A 627 -10.93 -1.52 50.53
N THR A 628 -10.61 -1.31 49.26
CA THR A 628 -11.43 -0.49 48.37
C THR A 628 -12.40 -1.39 47.62
N ALA A 629 -13.70 -1.15 47.74
CA ALA A 629 -14.69 -1.84 46.95
C ALA A 629 -14.46 -1.55 45.44
N PRO A 630 -14.76 -2.49 44.53
CA PRO A 630 -14.79 -2.20 43.11
C PRO A 630 -15.70 -0.99 42.83
N ALA A 631 -15.29 -0.16 41.87
CA ALA A 631 -16.13 0.94 41.38
C ALA A 631 -17.48 0.40 40.88
N ALA A 632 -18.53 1.22 40.97
CA ALA A 632 -19.85 0.86 40.46
C ALA A 632 -19.75 0.48 38.98
N CYS A 633 -20.23 -0.72 38.64
CA CYS A 633 -20.23 -1.26 37.29
C CYS A 633 -21.63 -1.28 36.66
N THR A 634 -22.61 -0.67 37.33
CA THR A 634 -23.74 -0.09 36.59
C THR A 634 -23.16 0.91 35.62
N VAL A 635 -23.35 0.65 34.33
CA VAL A 635 -22.99 1.59 33.27
C VAL A 635 -23.80 2.87 33.45
N ALA A 636 -23.28 3.80 34.24
CA ALA A 636 -23.52 5.22 34.03
C ALA A 636 -22.80 5.57 32.73
N GLN A 637 -23.52 5.36 31.63
CA GLN A 637 -23.10 5.81 30.32
C GLN A 637 -22.85 7.32 30.43
N PRO A 638 -21.69 7.85 30.01
CA PRO A 638 -21.42 9.28 30.12
C PRO A 638 -22.53 10.05 29.43
N CYS A 639 -23.10 11.03 30.13
CA CYS A 639 -24.04 11.95 29.52
C CYS A 639 -23.35 12.64 28.34
N GLY A 640 -23.90 12.48 27.14
CA GLY A 640 -23.33 13.01 25.90
C GLY A 640 -24.25 14.07 25.32
N LEU A 641 -23.77 15.31 25.25
CA LEU A 641 -24.40 16.37 24.46
C LEU A 641 -23.71 16.43 23.10
N LEU A 642 -24.48 16.28 22.02
CA LEU A 642 -24.04 16.56 20.65
C LEU A 642 -24.78 17.78 20.17
N PHE A 643 -24.03 18.79 19.72
CA PHE A 643 -24.58 20.07 19.31
C PHE A 643 -24.09 20.44 17.92
N ALA A 644 -25.03 20.56 16.98
CA ALA A 644 -24.76 20.93 15.60
C ALA A 644 -25.50 22.23 15.27
N VAL A 645 -24.82 23.14 14.59
CA VAL A 645 -25.36 24.45 14.17
C VAL A 645 -25.06 24.66 12.69
N SER A 646 -26.06 25.12 11.95
CA SER A 646 -25.95 25.41 10.52
C SER A 646 -26.64 26.75 10.22
N PRO A 647 -25.90 27.81 9.86
CA PRO A 647 -26.48 29.07 9.44
C PRO A 647 -27.03 28.98 8.00
N THR A 648 -28.20 29.56 7.76
CA THR A 648 -28.71 29.74 6.39
C THR A 648 -27.94 30.82 5.65
N ALA A 649 -28.09 30.90 4.32
CA ALA A 649 -27.61 32.04 3.55
C ALA A 649 -28.19 33.37 4.08
N CYS A 650 -27.42 34.45 3.92
CA CYS A 650 -27.82 35.82 4.30
C CYS A 650 -29.03 36.28 3.47
N ASN A 651 -30.07 36.82 4.13
CA ASN A 651 -31.20 37.44 3.46
C ASN A 651 -30.84 38.88 3.05
N PRO A 652 -30.70 39.17 1.74
CA PRO A 652 -30.23 40.48 1.24
C PRO A 652 -31.16 41.64 1.57
N ALA A 653 -32.44 41.36 1.85
CA ALA A 653 -33.44 42.40 2.12
C ALA A 653 -33.38 42.94 3.57
N THR A 654 -32.86 42.14 4.50
CA THR A 654 -32.86 42.46 5.93
C THR A 654 -31.47 42.43 6.58
N ASN A 655 -30.44 42.01 5.83
CA ASN A 655 -29.09 41.73 6.34
C ASN A 655 -29.09 40.79 7.55
N THR A 656 -30.03 39.83 7.57
CA THR A 656 -30.16 38.83 8.62
C THR A 656 -30.10 37.41 8.08
N TYR A 657 -29.81 36.43 8.92
CA TYR A 657 -29.87 35.01 8.62
C TYR A 657 -30.62 34.26 9.73
N THR A 658 -31.00 33.01 9.44
CA THR A 658 -31.58 32.10 10.43
C THR A 658 -30.54 31.04 10.78
N LEU A 659 -30.40 30.72 12.06
CA LEU A 659 -29.56 29.65 12.55
C LEU A 659 -30.42 28.44 12.90
N GLU A 660 -30.21 27.33 12.20
CA GLU A 660 -30.80 26.04 12.55
C GLU A 660 -29.83 25.27 13.45
N ALA A 661 -30.31 24.80 14.58
CA ALA A 661 -29.51 24.10 15.56
C ALA A 661 -30.22 22.82 16.01
N THR A 662 -29.43 21.76 16.12
CA THR A 662 -29.89 20.46 16.63
C THR A 662 -29.07 20.09 17.85
N LEU A 663 -29.74 19.87 18.98
CA LEU A 663 -29.15 19.37 20.22
C LEU A 663 -29.66 17.95 20.47
N LEU A 664 -28.75 16.99 20.52
CA LEU A 664 -29.04 15.63 20.94
C LEU A 664 -28.48 15.42 22.35
N ALA A 665 -29.37 15.12 23.30
CA ALA A 665 -29.01 14.82 24.68
C ALA A 665 -29.21 13.32 24.94
N ASN A 666 -28.10 12.59 25.09
CA ASN A 666 -28.11 11.15 25.35
C ASN A 666 -27.89 10.86 26.84
N ASN A 667 -28.64 9.90 27.38
CA ASN A 667 -28.50 9.38 28.74
C ASN A 667 -28.72 10.41 29.87
N VAL A 668 -29.68 11.31 29.67
CA VAL A 668 -30.10 12.31 30.66
C VAL A 668 -31.25 11.81 31.54
N THR A 669 -31.16 11.97 32.86
CA THR A 669 -32.26 11.69 33.82
C THR A 669 -33.11 12.95 34.09
N PRO A 670 -34.39 12.97 33.72
CA PRO A 670 -35.31 14.11 33.98
C PRO A 670 -35.63 14.32 35.46
N PRO A 671 -35.96 15.56 35.90
CA PRO A 671 -36.10 16.77 35.12
C PRO A 671 -34.76 17.49 34.89
N LEU A 672 -34.44 17.81 33.64
CA LEU A 672 -33.23 18.56 33.26
C LEU A 672 -33.63 19.83 32.51
N THR A 673 -33.15 20.99 32.94
CA THR A 673 -33.37 22.26 32.23
C THR A 673 -32.16 22.56 31.36
N VAL A 674 -32.37 22.76 30.06
CA VAL A 674 -31.35 23.18 29.10
C VAL A 674 -31.54 24.67 28.81
N THR A 675 -30.47 25.44 28.97
CA THR A 675 -30.41 26.87 28.69
C THR A 675 -29.42 27.10 27.56
N ILE A 676 -29.87 27.73 26.48
CA ILE A 676 -29.06 28.05 25.31
C ILE A 676 -28.83 29.55 25.26
N THR A 677 -27.55 29.95 25.23
CA THR A 677 -27.10 31.34 25.28
C THR A 677 -26.12 31.63 24.15
N GLY A 678 -26.32 32.71 23.39
CA GLY A 678 -25.29 33.14 22.43
C GLY A 678 -25.68 34.03 21.25
N ALA A 679 -26.96 34.35 21.02
CA ALA A 679 -27.34 35.30 19.95
C ALA A 679 -28.77 35.87 20.11
N GLY A 680 -29.16 36.26 21.33
CA GLY A 680 -30.51 36.76 21.63
C GLY A 680 -30.94 36.42 23.05
N ALA A 681 -32.25 36.49 23.33
CA ALA A 681 -32.81 36.10 24.63
C ALA A 681 -32.54 34.59 24.90
N PRO A 682 -32.19 34.20 26.14
CA PRO A 682 -31.88 32.81 26.46
C PRO A 682 -33.10 31.91 26.25
N ILE A 683 -32.91 30.83 25.50
CA ILE A 683 -33.96 29.82 25.29
C ILE A 683 -33.82 28.78 26.41
N ILE A 684 -34.90 28.59 27.19
CA ILE A 684 -34.95 27.66 28.32
C ILE A 684 -35.94 26.55 27.99
N GLN A 685 -35.50 25.30 28.02
CA GLN A 685 -36.33 24.13 27.73
C GLN A 685 -36.19 23.07 28.83
N SER A 686 -37.33 22.54 29.30
CA SER A 686 -37.37 21.47 30.30
C SER A 686 -37.49 20.10 29.62
N LEU A 687 -36.62 19.16 29.98
CA LEU A 687 -36.66 17.76 29.53
C LEU A 687 -37.40 16.91 30.56
N THR A 688 -38.35 16.10 30.09
CA THR A 688 -39.20 15.22 30.91
C THR A 688 -39.03 13.72 30.63
N THR A 689 -38.25 13.32 29.62
CA THR A 689 -38.01 11.91 29.22
C THR A 689 -36.53 11.63 28.88
N VAL A 690 -36.15 10.35 28.89
CA VAL A 690 -34.76 9.86 28.72
C VAL A 690 -34.42 9.77 27.21
N SER A 691 -33.36 10.47 26.77
CA SER A 691 -32.87 10.62 25.37
C SER A 691 -33.82 11.33 24.38
N ASN A 692 -33.48 12.56 23.99
CA ASN A 692 -34.27 13.37 23.05
C ASN A 692 -33.37 14.18 22.09
N THR A 693 -33.84 14.34 20.85
CA THR A 693 -33.31 15.30 19.86
C THR A 693 -34.18 16.55 19.85
N PHE A 694 -33.57 17.73 19.94
CA PHE A 694 -34.26 19.01 19.87
C PHE A 694 -33.73 19.84 18.71
N ASN A 695 -34.64 20.20 17.82
CA ASN A 695 -34.35 21.13 16.74
C ASN A 695 -34.93 22.49 17.13
N PHE A 696 -34.13 23.54 17.02
CA PHE A 696 -34.59 24.90 17.27
C PHE A 696 -33.99 25.86 16.25
N THR A 697 -34.73 26.93 15.97
CA THR A 697 -34.38 27.95 15.01
C THR A 697 -34.27 29.30 15.70
N ILE A 698 -33.17 30.00 15.46
CA ILE A 698 -32.97 31.39 15.90
C ILE A 698 -33.01 32.26 14.64
N VAL A 699 -34.06 33.05 14.50
CA VAL A 699 -34.31 33.91 13.35
C VAL A 699 -33.81 35.34 13.59
N ASN A 700 -33.65 36.11 12.50
CA ASN A 700 -33.27 37.53 12.53
C ASN A 700 -31.88 37.83 13.13
N LEU A 701 -30.91 36.92 12.97
CA LEU A 701 -29.54 37.14 13.42
C LEU A 701 -28.76 38.02 12.43
N SER A 702 -27.92 38.94 12.91
CA SER A 702 -27.16 39.86 12.06
C SER A 702 -26.04 39.16 11.29
N ALA A 703 -26.06 39.20 9.96
CA ALA A 703 -24.97 38.71 9.13
C ALA A 703 -23.81 39.70 9.17
N ASP A 704 -22.74 39.40 9.90
CA ASP A 704 -21.56 40.27 10.08
C ASP A 704 -20.25 39.62 9.59
N GLY A 705 -20.29 38.36 9.15
CA GLY A 705 -19.10 37.63 8.70
C GLY A 705 -18.14 37.23 9.82
N LEU A 706 -18.51 37.44 11.09
CA LEU A 706 -17.65 37.17 12.24
C LEU A 706 -18.00 35.84 12.91
N PRO A 707 -17.06 35.21 13.64
CA PRO A 707 -17.32 34.03 14.44
C PRO A 707 -18.14 34.40 15.70
N HIS A 708 -19.27 33.71 15.88
CA HIS A 708 -20.13 33.78 17.06
C HIS A 708 -20.08 32.45 17.81
N MET A 709 -20.43 32.47 19.11
CA MET A 709 -20.39 31.29 19.96
C MET A 709 -21.73 31.08 20.64
N LEU A 710 -22.35 29.93 20.36
CA LEU A 710 -23.52 29.46 21.09
C LEU A 710 -23.06 28.51 22.18
N SER A 711 -23.59 28.69 23.38
CA SER A 711 -23.30 27.89 24.57
C SER A 711 -24.57 27.24 25.08
N VAL A 712 -24.47 25.97 25.42
CA VAL A 712 -25.56 25.18 26.00
C VAL A 712 -25.13 24.82 27.41
N ALA A 713 -25.89 25.28 28.39
CA ALA A 713 -25.75 24.93 29.79
C ALA A 713 -26.93 24.05 30.22
N THR A 714 -26.69 23.10 31.12
CA THR A 714 -27.75 22.29 31.71
C THR A 714 -27.79 22.47 33.22
N SER A 715 -28.95 22.22 33.84
CA SER A 715 -29.12 22.35 35.29
C SER A 715 -28.44 21.24 36.11
N ALA A 716 -27.85 20.22 35.47
CA ALA A 716 -27.13 19.14 36.15
C ALA A 716 -25.62 19.19 35.82
N THR A 717 -24.78 19.21 36.85
CA THR A 717 -23.31 19.26 36.76
C THR A 717 -22.66 18.03 36.10
N ALA A 718 -23.43 16.98 35.80
CA ALA A 718 -22.94 15.72 35.23
C ALA A 718 -22.83 15.72 33.68
N CYS A 719 -23.52 16.63 32.99
CA CYS A 719 -23.39 16.85 31.54
C CYS A 719 -22.70 18.20 31.36
N GLY A 720 -21.38 18.22 31.18
CA GLY A 720 -20.65 19.47 30.97
C GLY A 720 -21.29 20.32 29.87
N GLY A 721 -21.25 21.65 30.01
CA GLY A 721 -21.76 22.54 28.97
C GLY A 721 -21.01 22.35 27.66
N ILE A 722 -21.71 22.42 26.53
CA ILE A 722 -21.12 22.37 25.20
C ILE A 722 -21.27 23.74 24.54
N SER A 723 -20.21 24.24 23.91
CA SER A 723 -20.27 25.42 23.06
C SER A 723 -19.87 25.05 21.64
N GLN A 724 -20.53 25.68 20.68
CA GLN A 724 -20.17 25.58 19.27
C GLN A 724 -19.95 26.99 18.74
N THR A 725 -18.81 27.18 18.10
CA THR A 725 -18.54 28.38 17.31
C THR A 725 -19.07 28.17 15.91
N TYR A 726 -19.65 29.21 15.34
CA TYR A 726 -20.07 29.24 13.95
C TYR A 726 -19.77 30.63 13.38
N THR A 727 -19.43 30.68 12.10
CA THR A 727 -19.21 31.96 11.41
C THR A 727 -20.53 32.41 10.83
N ALA A 728 -21.01 33.60 11.23
CA ALA A 728 -22.18 34.19 10.60
C ALA A 728 -21.87 34.46 9.12
N PRO A 729 -22.86 34.34 8.22
CA PRO A 729 -22.70 34.77 6.83
C PRO A 729 -22.20 36.22 6.77
N THR A 730 -21.36 36.52 5.78
CA THR A 730 -20.88 37.88 5.51
C THR A 730 -22.06 38.82 5.28
N ALA A 731 -21.97 40.05 5.79
CA ALA A 731 -23.01 41.06 5.63
C ALA A 731 -23.39 41.22 4.17
N CYS A 732 -24.67 40.98 3.88
CA CYS A 732 -25.28 41.19 2.57
C CYS A 732 -26.10 42.47 2.61
N THR A 733 -25.42 43.62 2.67
CA THR A 733 -26.06 44.92 2.49
C THR A 733 -26.06 45.31 1.02
N ALA A 734 -27.19 45.85 0.56
CA ALA A 734 -27.36 46.38 -0.78
C ALA A 734 -26.28 47.43 -1.11
N ALA A 735 -25.74 47.25 -2.31
CA ALA A 735 -24.70 47.97 -3.03
C ALA A 735 -24.40 49.44 -2.63
N VAL A 736 -23.09 49.70 -2.47
CA VAL A 736 -22.42 50.99 -2.72
C VAL A 736 -22.75 51.44 -4.18
N PRO A 737 -22.99 52.74 -4.48
CA PRO A 737 -23.40 53.16 -5.81
C PRO A 737 -22.28 52.89 -6.82
N LEU A 738 -22.50 51.92 -7.70
CA LEU A 738 -21.61 51.68 -8.84
C LEU A 738 -21.71 52.86 -9.82
N PRO A 739 -20.60 53.25 -10.46
CA PRO A 739 -20.64 54.22 -11.55
C PRO A 739 -21.58 53.73 -12.67
N CYS A 740 -22.28 54.67 -13.32
CA CYS A 740 -23.10 54.33 -14.48
C CYS A 740 -22.23 53.68 -15.57
N SER A 741 -22.61 52.48 -16.02
CA SER A 741 -21.95 51.81 -17.13
C SER A 741 -22.96 51.54 -18.25
N VAL A 742 -22.58 51.92 -19.46
CA VAL A 742 -23.40 51.80 -20.65
C VAL A 742 -22.59 51.02 -21.68
N SER A 743 -23.15 49.94 -22.20
CA SER A 743 -22.55 49.16 -23.29
C SER A 743 -23.51 49.04 -24.47
N LEU A 744 -22.96 49.09 -25.68
CA LEU A 744 -23.69 48.92 -26.94
C LEU A 744 -23.32 47.58 -27.56
N THR A 745 -24.33 46.84 -28.00
CA THR A 745 -24.16 45.61 -28.79
C THR A 745 -24.82 45.82 -30.14
N LEU A 746 -24.07 45.69 -31.24
CA LEU A 746 -24.55 45.88 -32.61
C LEU A 746 -24.49 44.58 -33.39
N ALA A 747 -25.59 44.23 -34.06
CA ALA A 747 -25.74 43.04 -34.89
C ALA A 747 -26.40 43.41 -36.23
N PRO A 748 -25.61 43.75 -37.27
CA PRO A 748 -26.12 43.92 -38.62
C PRO A 748 -26.55 42.56 -39.19
N SER A 749 -27.74 42.49 -39.78
CA SER A 749 -28.20 41.32 -40.53
C SER A 749 -27.36 41.11 -41.79
N ALA A 750 -27.39 39.91 -42.36
CA ALA A 750 -26.90 39.71 -43.72
C ALA A 750 -27.62 40.65 -44.70
N CYS A 751 -26.94 41.00 -45.80
CA CYS A 751 -27.54 41.73 -46.92
C CYS A 751 -28.71 40.91 -47.49
N ASN A 752 -29.88 41.54 -47.65
CA ASN A 752 -31.02 40.97 -48.36
C ASN A 752 -30.75 41.03 -49.87
N PRO A 753 -30.57 39.88 -50.55
CA PRO A 753 -30.21 39.85 -51.98
C PRO A 753 -31.29 40.41 -52.90
N ALA A 754 -32.54 40.48 -52.44
CA ALA A 754 -33.66 40.98 -53.24
C ALA A 754 -33.77 42.51 -53.21
N THR A 755 -33.27 43.18 -52.18
CA THR A 755 -33.49 44.63 -51.94
C THR A 755 -32.19 45.42 -51.72
N ASN A 756 -31.03 44.77 -51.75
CA ASN A 756 -29.71 45.34 -51.43
C ASN A 756 -29.68 46.15 -50.12
N SER A 757 -30.47 45.73 -49.15
CA SER A 757 -30.62 46.37 -47.85
C SER A 757 -30.35 45.40 -46.70
N TYR A 758 -30.02 45.91 -45.53
CA TYR A 758 -29.86 45.16 -44.29
C TYR A 758 -30.58 45.87 -43.15
N THR A 759 -30.71 45.16 -42.04
CA THR A 759 -31.32 45.64 -40.81
C THR A 759 -30.25 45.65 -39.72
N LEU A 760 -30.08 46.78 -39.03
CA LEU A 760 -29.19 46.86 -37.87
C LEU A 760 -30.01 46.73 -36.59
N SER A 761 -29.87 45.58 -35.94
CA SER A 761 -30.43 45.34 -34.61
C SER A 761 -29.36 45.54 -33.55
N GLY A 762 -29.74 46.04 -32.39
CA GLY A 762 -28.80 46.24 -31.30
C GLY A 762 -29.49 46.46 -29.97
N ALA A 763 -28.69 46.43 -28.91
CA ALA A 763 -29.16 46.63 -27.55
C ALA A 763 -28.22 47.60 -26.82
N VAL A 764 -28.83 48.57 -26.12
CA VAL A 764 -28.14 49.42 -25.15
C VAL A 764 -28.39 48.84 -23.76
N ASN A 765 -27.34 48.33 -23.14
CA ASN A 765 -27.40 47.79 -21.78
C ASN A 765 -26.97 48.88 -20.81
N VAL A 766 -27.86 49.25 -19.89
CA VAL A 766 -27.64 50.34 -18.93
C VAL A 766 -27.66 49.78 -17.52
N ALA A 767 -26.55 49.91 -16.81
CA ALA A 767 -26.43 49.60 -15.39
C ALA A 767 -26.16 50.89 -14.59
N ASN A 768 -26.90 51.10 -13.50
CA ASN A 768 -26.85 52.31 -12.65
C ASN A 768 -27.14 53.62 -13.41
N GLY A 769 -28.09 53.58 -14.35
CA GLY A 769 -28.55 54.74 -15.14
C GLY A 769 -29.39 55.75 -14.33
N PRO A 770 -29.67 56.95 -14.88
CA PRO A 770 -30.46 57.99 -14.22
C PRO A 770 -31.86 57.49 -13.81
N SER A 771 -32.35 57.98 -12.66
CA SER A 771 -33.66 57.62 -12.08
C SER A 771 -34.86 58.11 -12.90
N SER A 772 -34.64 59.05 -13.82
CA SER A 772 -35.62 59.53 -14.80
C SER A 772 -34.90 60.18 -15.99
N GLY A 773 -35.48 60.10 -17.18
CA GLY A 773 -34.95 60.77 -18.38
C GLY A 773 -35.29 60.01 -19.66
N THR A 774 -34.65 60.40 -20.76
CA THR A 774 -34.77 59.71 -22.05
C THR A 774 -33.40 59.21 -22.52
N LEU A 775 -33.39 58.04 -23.14
CA LEU A 775 -32.26 57.47 -23.88
C LEU A 775 -32.57 57.61 -25.37
N THR A 776 -31.75 58.34 -26.12
CA THR A 776 -31.87 58.44 -27.58
C THR A 776 -30.74 57.67 -28.24
N VAL A 777 -31.07 56.71 -29.08
CA VAL A 777 -30.14 55.94 -29.91
C VAL A 777 -30.28 56.42 -31.34
N SER A 778 -29.18 56.82 -31.99
CA SER A 778 -29.19 57.34 -33.35
C SER A 778 -28.03 56.79 -34.16
N ASN A 779 -28.27 56.49 -35.44
CA ASN A 779 -27.22 56.18 -36.43
C ASN A 779 -26.85 57.39 -37.31
N GLY A 780 -27.31 58.60 -36.94
CA GLY A 780 -27.18 59.82 -37.73
C GLY A 780 -28.26 60.03 -38.79
N VAL A 781 -29.01 58.97 -39.18
CA VAL A 781 -30.06 59.02 -40.21
C VAL A 781 -31.44 58.62 -39.65
N GLN A 782 -31.48 57.65 -38.74
CA GLN A 782 -32.65 57.18 -38.01
C GLN A 782 -32.34 57.23 -36.51
N SER A 783 -33.34 57.56 -35.69
CA SER A 783 -33.23 57.59 -34.22
C SER A 783 -34.44 56.95 -33.53
N VAL A 784 -34.22 56.35 -32.37
CA VAL A 784 -35.27 55.85 -31.47
C VAL A 784 -35.01 56.38 -30.06
N THR A 785 -36.05 56.87 -29.41
CA THR A 785 -35.99 57.41 -28.04
C THR A 785 -36.83 56.56 -27.09
N TYR A 786 -36.24 56.21 -25.94
CA TYR A 786 -36.88 55.43 -24.88
C TYR A 786 -37.02 56.29 -23.62
N ALA A 787 -38.14 56.14 -22.91
CA ALA A 787 -38.27 56.66 -21.54
C ALA A 787 -37.58 55.70 -20.55
N ILE A 788 -36.76 56.24 -19.66
CA ILE A 788 -35.99 55.46 -18.67
C ILE A 788 -36.75 55.45 -17.35
N ALA A 789 -37.09 54.26 -16.85
CA ALA A 789 -37.52 54.01 -15.48
C ALA A 789 -36.32 53.52 -14.63
N ALA A 790 -36.30 53.83 -13.34
CA ALA A 790 -35.14 53.66 -12.47
C ALA A 790 -34.55 52.23 -12.41
N ASN A 791 -33.22 52.15 -12.53
CA ASN A 791 -32.29 51.03 -12.25
C ASN A 791 -32.42 49.72 -13.06
N VAL A 792 -31.41 49.51 -13.93
CA VAL A 792 -31.09 48.36 -14.80
C VAL A 792 -32.12 48.03 -15.89
N GLY A 793 -31.73 48.21 -17.16
CA GLY A 793 -32.56 47.83 -18.30
C GLY A 793 -31.78 47.68 -19.60
N THR A 794 -32.21 46.73 -20.42
CA THR A 794 -31.74 46.54 -21.81
C THR A 794 -32.76 47.15 -22.77
N TYR A 795 -32.32 48.13 -23.57
CA TYR A 795 -33.16 48.81 -24.56
C TYR A 795 -32.77 48.32 -25.95
N SER A 796 -33.64 47.50 -26.55
CA SER A 796 -33.40 46.95 -27.89
C SER A 796 -33.93 47.89 -28.96
N PHE A 797 -33.12 48.19 -29.97
CA PHE A 797 -33.48 49.01 -31.12
C PHE A 797 -33.27 48.23 -32.42
N ASN A 798 -34.01 48.65 -33.44
CA ASN A 798 -33.92 48.06 -34.76
C ASN A 798 -34.06 49.12 -35.85
N PHE A 799 -33.04 49.29 -36.67
CA PHE A 799 -33.03 50.20 -37.83
C PHE A 799 -33.11 49.38 -39.11
N ASN A 800 -34.28 49.40 -39.75
CA ASN A 800 -34.56 48.63 -40.95
C ASN A 800 -34.19 49.41 -42.23
N ASN A 801 -34.05 48.68 -43.34
CA ASN A 801 -33.85 49.23 -44.69
C ASN A 801 -32.59 50.11 -44.84
N LEU A 802 -31.50 49.75 -44.17
CA LEU A 802 -30.21 50.40 -44.36
C LEU A 802 -29.52 49.84 -45.61
N THR A 803 -28.79 50.67 -46.36
CA THR A 803 -28.18 50.25 -47.63
C THR A 803 -26.92 49.40 -47.40
N SER A 804 -26.88 48.18 -47.93
CA SER A 804 -25.71 47.29 -47.84
C SER A 804 -24.62 47.74 -48.83
N ASN A 805 -23.62 48.48 -48.35
CA ASN A 805 -22.55 49.05 -49.17
C ASN A 805 -21.13 48.82 -48.63
N GLY A 806 -20.94 48.05 -47.56
CA GLY A 806 -19.62 47.82 -46.96
C GLY A 806 -19.05 49.00 -46.15
N ALA A 807 -19.76 50.13 -46.01
CA ALA A 807 -19.26 51.32 -45.34
C ALA A 807 -19.33 51.22 -43.80
N ILE A 808 -18.47 51.96 -43.09
CA ILE A 808 -18.50 52.05 -41.63
C ILE A 808 -19.55 53.09 -41.20
N GLY A 809 -20.50 52.68 -40.35
CA GLY A 809 -21.46 53.55 -39.68
C GLY A 809 -21.15 53.70 -38.19
N THR A 810 -21.65 54.78 -37.58
CA THR A 810 -21.51 55.04 -36.13
C THR A 810 -22.89 55.10 -35.48
N ILE A 811 -23.07 54.39 -34.37
CA ILE A 811 -24.23 54.48 -33.49
C ILE A 811 -23.86 55.26 -32.25
N THR A 812 -24.66 56.25 -31.90
CA THR A 812 -24.50 57.04 -30.67
C THR A 812 -25.74 56.89 -29.80
N ALA A 813 -25.53 56.53 -28.54
CA ALA A 813 -26.55 56.50 -27.50
C ALA A 813 -26.30 57.63 -26.50
N THR A 814 -27.28 58.52 -26.35
CA THR A 814 -27.18 59.73 -25.52
C THR A 814 -28.31 59.77 -24.49
N PHE A 815 -27.96 60.02 -23.24
CA PHE A 815 -28.90 60.21 -22.14
C PHE A 815 -29.22 61.69 -21.96
N SER A 816 -30.46 62.01 -21.58
CA SER A 816 -30.86 63.39 -21.27
C SER A 816 -30.35 63.91 -19.92
N GLY A 817 -29.75 63.05 -19.07
CA GLY A 817 -29.21 63.40 -17.75
C GLY A 817 -27.69 63.22 -17.67
N THR A 818 -27.04 63.87 -16.69
CA THR A 818 -25.56 63.97 -16.60
C THR A 818 -24.86 62.78 -15.92
N SER A 819 -25.58 61.75 -15.50
CA SER A 819 -25.02 60.60 -14.76
C SER A 819 -24.30 59.57 -15.63
N CYS A 820 -24.48 59.58 -16.96
CA CYS A 820 -23.80 58.70 -17.92
C CYS A 820 -23.40 59.52 -19.16
N GLY A 821 -22.12 59.45 -19.59
CA GLY A 821 -21.67 60.11 -20.82
C GLY A 821 -22.24 59.44 -22.09
N PRO A 822 -22.27 60.13 -23.25
CA PRO A 822 -22.68 59.54 -24.51
C PRO A 822 -21.71 58.41 -24.90
N VAL A 823 -22.23 57.27 -25.32
CA VAL A 823 -21.43 56.13 -25.81
C VAL A 823 -21.68 55.97 -27.30
N SER A 824 -20.59 55.87 -28.07
CA SER A 824 -20.65 55.61 -29.51
C SER A 824 -19.89 54.33 -29.87
N GLN A 825 -20.42 53.58 -30.82
CA GLN A 825 -19.77 52.38 -31.38
C GLN A 825 -19.88 52.41 -32.90
N THR A 826 -18.80 52.08 -33.59
CA THR A 826 -18.78 51.93 -35.05
C THR A 826 -19.07 50.48 -35.45
N TYR A 827 -19.69 50.30 -36.62
CA TYR A 827 -19.93 48.99 -37.22
C TYR A 827 -19.73 49.06 -38.74
N THR A 828 -19.40 47.93 -39.37
CA THR A 828 -19.26 47.84 -40.83
C THR A 828 -20.53 47.25 -41.42
N ALA A 829 -21.15 47.97 -42.38
CA ALA A 829 -22.33 47.48 -43.10
C ALA A 829 -21.96 46.27 -43.98
N PRO A 830 -22.87 45.30 -44.21
CA PRO A 830 -22.66 44.20 -45.15
C PRO A 830 -22.35 44.71 -46.57
N THR A 831 -21.51 43.98 -47.31
CA THR A 831 -21.22 44.22 -48.74
C THR A 831 -22.45 43.91 -49.62
N ALA A 832 -22.58 44.62 -50.75
CA ALA A 832 -23.71 44.50 -51.67
C ALA A 832 -23.83 43.07 -52.24
N CYS A 833 -25.05 42.55 -52.32
CA CYS A 833 -25.31 41.15 -52.68
C CYS A 833 -26.42 41.03 -53.74
N THR A 834 -26.12 40.47 -54.92
CA THR A 834 -27.10 39.97 -55.91
C THR A 834 -26.53 38.75 -56.64
N THR A 835 -27.22 37.60 -56.70
CA THR A 835 -26.89 36.46 -57.60
C THR A 835 -28.07 35.52 -57.88
N ALA A 836 -27.95 34.80 -59.02
CA ALA A 836 -28.86 33.85 -59.67
C ALA A 836 -28.99 32.46 -58.99
N ALA A 837 -29.97 31.66 -59.44
CA ALA A 837 -30.57 30.48 -58.77
C ALA A 837 -29.68 29.20 -58.63
N PRO A 838 -29.78 28.42 -57.51
CA PRO A 838 -28.95 27.24 -57.26
C PRO A 838 -29.65 25.86 -57.32
N ALA A 839 -28.85 24.79 -57.46
CA ALA A 839 -29.22 23.36 -57.54
C ALA A 839 -29.59 22.71 -56.17
N CYS A 840 -30.12 21.47 -56.17
CA CYS A 840 -30.41 20.71 -54.94
C CYS A 840 -29.15 20.45 -54.11
N SER A 841 -29.23 20.67 -52.78
CA SER A 841 -28.11 20.41 -51.87
C SER A 841 -28.57 19.86 -50.51
N LEU A 842 -27.74 19.00 -49.93
CA LEU A 842 -27.89 18.48 -48.57
C LEU A 842 -26.91 19.20 -47.63
N SER A 843 -27.39 19.61 -46.47
CA SER A 843 -26.53 20.06 -45.37
C SER A 843 -26.83 19.28 -44.09
N LEU A 844 -25.77 19.02 -43.32
CA LEU A 844 -25.80 18.21 -42.10
C LEU A 844 -25.16 19.00 -40.95
N THR A 845 -25.91 19.19 -39.87
CA THR A 845 -25.34 19.63 -38.60
C THR A 845 -25.36 18.49 -37.58
N ALA A 846 -24.30 18.38 -36.79
CA ALA A 846 -24.21 17.46 -35.67
C ALA A 846 -23.82 18.26 -34.43
N SER A 847 -24.56 18.07 -33.32
CA SER A 847 -24.24 18.64 -32.01
C SER A 847 -23.01 17.97 -31.43
N GLN A 848 -22.20 18.71 -30.67
CA GLN A 848 -21.12 18.10 -29.90
C GLN A 848 -21.73 17.20 -28.81
N PRO A 849 -21.49 15.89 -28.82
CA PRO A 849 -22.10 14.97 -27.87
C PRO A 849 -21.56 15.18 -26.45
N VAL A 850 -22.40 14.98 -25.45
CA VAL A 850 -22.01 14.92 -24.03
C VAL A 850 -22.11 13.48 -23.58
N CYS A 851 -21.13 13.01 -22.83
CA CYS A 851 -21.17 11.64 -22.33
C CYS A 851 -22.17 11.46 -21.18
N SER A 852 -22.91 10.35 -21.21
CA SER A 852 -23.67 9.84 -20.06
C SER A 852 -22.75 9.10 -19.08
N LEU A 853 -22.58 9.67 -17.89
CA LEU A 853 -21.69 9.16 -16.83
C LEU A 853 -22.00 7.72 -16.37
N THR A 854 -23.25 7.27 -16.53
CA THR A 854 -23.73 5.97 -16.01
C THR A 854 -23.56 4.80 -16.99
N ALA A 855 -23.39 5.06 -18.29
CA ALA A 855 -23.41 4.01 -19.32
C ALA A 855 -22.16 3.97 -20.22
N ASN A 856 -21.17 4.85 -19.98
CA ASN A 856 -20.03 5.10 -20.87
C ASN A 856 -20.45 5.23 -22.36
N ALA A 857 -21.56 5.93 -22.57
CA ALA A 857 -22.20 6.06 -23.86
C ALA A 857 -22.67 7.49 -24.09
N TYR A 858 -22.83 7.88 -25.34
CA TYR A 858 -23.36 9.18 -25.73
C TYR A 858 -24.47 9.05 -26.78
N SER A 859 -25.20 10.13 -26.96
CA SER A 859 -26.11 10.32 -28.08
C SER A 859 -25.65 11.50 -28.93
N VAL A 860 -25.60 11.31 -30.24
CA VAL A 860 -25.37 12.40 -31.18
C VAL A 860 -26.69 12.79 -31.83
N SER A 861 -27.00 14.08 -31.80
CA SER A 861 -28.19 14.64 -32.41
C SER A 861 -27.81 15.70 -33.44
N GLY A 862 -28.69 15.98 -34.38
CA GLY A 862 -28.39 16.94 -35.42
C GLY A 862 -29.57 17.21 -36.32
N VAL A 863 -29.36 18.09 -37.29
CA VAL A 863 -30.36 18.47 -38.27
C VAL A 863 -29.84 18.15 -39.65
N VAL A 864 -30.62 17.43 -40.45
CA VAL A 864 -30.38 17.31 -41.89
C VAL A 864 -31.32 18.26 -42.61
N THR A 865 -30.81 19.05 -43.53
CA THR A 865 -31.59 20.00 -44.34
C THR A 865 -31.41 19.70 -45.82
N ILE A 866 -32.52 19.64 -46.54
CA ILE A 866 -32.59 19.59 -48.00
C ILE A 866 -32.96 20.98 -48.51
N ALA A 867 -32.15 21.53 -49.41
CA ALA A 867 -32.47 22.74 -50.17
C ALA A 867 -32.70 22.38 -51.65
N ASN A 868 -33.71 22.98 -52.27
CA ASN A 868 -34.16 22.72 -53.65
C ASN A 868 -34.51 21.24 -53.96
N GLY A 869 -35.02 20.51 -52.96
CA GLY A 869 -35.51 19.14 -53.12
C GLY A 869 -36.92 19.09 -53.72
N THR A 870 -37.19 18.07 -54.55
CA THR A 870 -38.51 17.80 -55.13
C THR A 870 -39.06 16.47 -54.62
N GLY A 871 -40.35 16.42 -54.26
CA GLY A 871 -41.00 15.20 -53.75
C GLY A 871 -40.60 14.81 -52.31
N SER A 872 -41.14 13.69 -51.82
CA SER A 872 -40.78 13.14 -50.49
C SER A 872 -39.57 12.23 -50.61
N GLN A 873 -38.54 12.49 -49.81
CA GLN A 873 -37.27 11.77 -49.82
C GLN A 873 -37.03 11.13 -48.45
N THR A 874 -36.56 9.88 -48.44
CA THR A 874 -36.13 9.19 -47.22
C THR A 874 -34.62 9.31 -47.09
N LEU A 875 -34.15 9.85 -45.97
CA LEU A 875 -32.75 10.04 -45.65
C LEU A 875 -32.31 8.96 -44.66
N THR A 876 -31.27 8.21 -44.99
CA THR A 876 -30.63 7.26 -44.06
C THR A 876 -29.44 7.95 -43.42
N VAL A 877 -29.50 8.15 -42.10
CA VAL A 877 -28.43 8.76 -41.30
C VAL A 877 -27.70 7.64 -40.56
N SER A 878 -26.39 7.48 -40.76
CA SER A 878 -25.59 6.43 -40.12
C SER A 878 -24.19 6.90 -39.75
N ASP A 879 -23.71 6.40 -38.61
CA ASP A 879 -22.34 6.58 -38.13
C ASP A 879 -21.49 5.29 -38.30
N GLY A 880 -21.87 4.42 -39.24
CA GLY A 880 -21.24 3.12 -39.48
C GLY A 880 -21.59 2.02 -38.47
N VAL A 881 -21.88 2.38 -37.21
CA VAL A 881 -22.28 1.43 -36.14
C VAL A 881 -23.79 1.41 -35.91
N ARG A 882 -24.44 2.58 -35.99
CA ARG A 882 -25.90 2.74 -35.84
C ARG A 882 -26.47 3.56 -36.98
N SER A 883 -27.74 3.34 -37.29
CA SER A 883 -28.47 4.06 -38.34
C SER A 883 -29.89 4.40 -37.92
N THR A 884 -30.42 5.51 -38.44
CA THR A 884 -31.83 5.89 -38.36
C THR A 884 -32.30 6.47 -39.69
N THR A 885 -33.61 6.51 -39.94
CA THR A 885 -34.20 7.05 -41.16
C THR A 885 -35.08 8.24 -40.86
N VAL A 886 -35.00 9.29 -41.68
CA VAL A 886 -35.79 10.52 -41.54
C VAL A 886 -36.41 10.89 -42.89
N VAL A 887 -37.68 11.29 -42.91
CA VAL A 887 -38.41 11.62 -44.15
C VAL A 887 -38.61 13.14 -44.24
N ILE A 888 -38.23 13.74 -45.36
CA ILE A 888 -38.42 15.17 -45.65
C ILE A 888 -39.16 15.32 -46.98
N ALA A 889 -40.19 16.17 -47.01
CA ALA A 889 -40.92 16.50 -48.24
C ALA A 889 -40.43 17.84 -48.82
N GLY A 890 -39.98 17.82 -50.08
CA GLY A 890 -39.49 18.99 -50.80
C GLY A 890 -38.18 19.54 -50.23
N SER A 891 -38.16 20.85 -49.97
CA SER A 891 -37.08 21.53 -49.24
C SER A 891 -37.50 21.72 -47.78
N GLY A 892 -36.65 21.34 -46.84
CA GLY A 892 -36.97 21.36 -45.42
C GLY A 892 -35.87 20.72 -44.57
N SER A 893 -36.06 20.75 -43.26
CA SER A 893 -35.12 20.17 -42.30
C SER A 893 -35.81 19.14 -41.41
N ALA A 894 -35.04 18.17 -40.93
CA ALA A 894 -35.52 17.22 -39.94
C ALA A 894 -34.40 16.81 -38.99
N ASN A 895 -34.80 16.55 -37.75
CA ASN A 895 -33.89 16.17 -36.67
C ASN A 895 -33.62 14.67 -36.71
N PHE A 896 -32.40 14.28 -36.36
CA PHE A 896 -32.04 12.89 -36.11
C PHE A 896 -31.39 12.77 -34.73
N VAL A 897 -31.51 11.58 -34.15
CA VAL A 897 -30.80 11.19 -32.92
C VAL A 897 -30.30 9.76 -33.09
N LEU A 898 -29.01 9.55 -32.86
CA LEU A 898 -28.41 8.23 -32.68
C LEU A 898 -28.02 8.09 -31.20
N THR A 899 -28.64 7.16 -30.49
CA THR A 899 -28.40 6.92 -29.05
C THR A 899 -27.36 5.81 -28.83
N ASN A 900 -27.00 5.55 -27.56
CA ASN A 900 -26.00 4.58 -27.04
C ASN A 900 -24.81 4.27 -27.95
N LEU A 901 -24.10 5.30 -28.41
CA LEU A 901 -22.81 5.18 -29.08
C LEU A 901 -21.69 5.15 -28.01
N THR A 902 -20.58 4.47 -28.27
CA THR A 902 -19.54 4.19 -27.28
C THR A 902 -18.60 5.39 -27.10
N SER A 903 -18.47 5.93 -25.88
CA SER A 903 -17.55 7.06 -25.60
C SER A 903 -16.09 6.60 -25.56
N ASP A 904 -15.36 6.73 -26.67
CA ASP A 904 -13.99 6.25 -26.85
C ASP A 904 -12.96 7.36 -27.16
N GLY A 905 -13.41 8.61 -27.30
CA GLY A 905 -12.56 9.73 -27.72
C GLY A 905 -12.11 9.67 -29.19
N ALA A 906 -12.59 8.71 -29.98
CA ALA A 906 -12.25 8.57 -31.38
C ALA A 906 -13.07 9.52 -32.26
N THR A 907 -12.58 9.78 -33.47
CA THR A 907 -13.31 10.56 -34.48
C THR A 907 -14.20 9.61 -35.29
N HIS A 908 -15.50 9.90 -35.31
CA HIS A 908 -16.51 9.15 -36.05
C HIS A 908 -17.08 10.00 -37.20
N THR A 909 -17.72 9.37 -38.19
CA THR A 909 -18.24 10.05 -39.39
C THR A 909 -19.71 9.73 -39.59
N ILE A 910 -20.56 10.75 -39.39
CA ILE A 910 -21.99 10.66 -39.70
C ILE A 910 -22.16 10.88 -41.20
N SER A 911 -22.74 9.90 -41.86
CA SER A 911 -23.11 9.93 -43.27
C SER A 911 -24.63 10.02 -43.41
N VAL A 912 -25.09 10.81 -44.39
CA VAL A 912 -26.48 10.87 -44.80
C VAL A 912 -26.60 10.60 -46.28
N VAL A 913 -27.46 9.65 -46.60
CA VAL A 913 -27.76 9.23 -47.98
C VAL A 913 -29.23 9.50 -48.27
N SER A 914 -29.51 10.29 -49.31
CA SER A 914 -30.89 10.48 -49.80
C SER A 914 -31.32 9.32 -50.69
N SER A 915 -32.59 8.93 -50.61
CA SER A 915 -33.21 7.96 -51.51
C SER A 915 -33.34 8.47 -52.96
N ALA A 916 -33.13 9.77 -53.22
CA ALA A 916 -33.16 10.35 -54.56
C ALA A 916 -31.76 10.82 -55.01
N THR A 917 -31.39 10.45 -56.24
CA THR A 917 -30.06 10.70 -56.84
C THR A 917 -29.72 12.17 -57.06
N ALA A 918 -30.71 13.08 -57.08
CA ALA A 918 -30.51 14.49 -57.41
C ALA A 918 -29.88 15.33 -56.27
N CYS A 919 -29.93 14.87 -55.02
CA CYS A 919 -29.43 15.63 -53.86
C CYS A 919 -28.19 14.99 -53.20
N GLY A 920 -27.76 13.81 -53.66
CA GLY A 920 -26.48 13.18 -53.31
C GLY A 920 -26.36 12.65 -51.88
N THR A 921 -25.12 12.57 -51.39
CA THR A 921 -24.75 12.19 -50.02
C THR A 921 -23.98 13.33 -49.35
N THR A 922 -24.13 13.48 -48.03
CA THR A 922 -23.31 14.42 -47.25
C THR A 922 -22.80 13.71 -45.99
N SER A 923 -21.64 14.09 -45.50
CA SER A 923 -21.06 13.52 -44.29
C SER A 923 -20.39 14.57 -43.43
N ARG A 924 -20.34 14.33 -42.12
CA ARG A 924 -19.66 15.20 -41.17
C ARG A 924 -18.98 14.36 -40.09
N THR A 925 -17.74 14.71 -39.79
CA THR A 925 -16.99 14.12 -38.68
C THR A 925 -17.37 14.77 -37.36
N TYR A 926 -17.30 13.99 -36.29
CA TYR A 926 -17.38 14.49 -34.93
C TYR A 926 -16.47 13.64 -34.03
N THR A 927 -15.97 14.24 -32.97
CA THR A 927 -15.18 13.50 -31.97
C THR A 927 -16.14 13.00 -30.89
N ALA A 928 -16.16 11.69 -30.66
CA ALA A 928 -16.84 11.13 -29.50
C ALA A 928 -16.24 11.74 -28.21
N PRO A 929 -17.03 11.90 -27.14
CA PRO A 929 -16.47 12.29 -25.86
C PRO A 929 -15.42 11.27 -25.43
N ALA A 930 -14.32 11.74 -24.84
CA ALA A 930 -13.37 10.86 -24.16
C ALA A 930 -14.10 10.04 -23.09
N ASN A 931 -13.53 8.87 -22.75
CA ASN A 931 -14.05 8.04 -21.67
C ASN A 931 -14.26 8.91 -20.41
N CYS A 932 -15.49 8.89 -19.96
CA CYS A 932 -16.14 9.80 -19.04
C CYS A 932 -16.43 9.11 -17.70
N GLN A 933 -16.19 7.80 -17.63
CA GLN A 933 -15.79 7.17 -16.39
C GLN A 933 -14.37 7.67 -16.10
N GLY A 934 -14.19 8.38 -14.98
CA GLY A 934 -12.87 8.83 -14.55
C GLY A 934 -11.88 7.66 -14.41
N PRO A 935 -10.56 7.93 -14.33
CA PRO A 935 -9.59 6.88 -14.05
C PRO A 935 -10.00 6.12 -12.77
N CYS A 936 -9.90 4.79 -12.79
CA CYS A 936 -10.20 3.99 -11.60
C CYS A 936 -9.31 4.44 -10.44
N PRO A 937 -9.90 4.67 -9.25
CA PRO A 937 -9.15 5.22 -8.13
C PRO A 937 -7.96 4.32 -7.79
N GLN A 938 -6.84 4.91 -7.44
CA GLN A 938 -5.63 4.18 -7.06
C GLN A 938 -5.59 3.99 -5.54
N LEU A 939 -5.23 2.80 -5.08
CA LEU A 939 -4.99 2.50 -3.66
C LEU A 939 -3.53 2.08 -3.51
N ASN A 940 -2.72 2.93 -2.89
CA ASN A 940 -1.32 2.64 -2.62
C ASN A 940 -1.12 2.37 -1.12
N LEU A 941 -1.04 1.08 -0.76
CA LEU A 941 -0.89 0.62 0.62
C LEU A 941 0.61 0.40 0.93
N LEU A 942 1.10 1.05 1.97
CA LEU A 942 2.51 0.98 2.41
C LEU A 942 2.60 0.57 3.88
N ILE A 943 3.62 -0.22 4.21
CA ILE A 943 3.97 -0.57 5.60
C ILE A 943 5.04 0.42 6.10
N LEU A 944 4.77 1.08 7.22
CA LEU A 944 5.61 2.16 7.75
C LEU A 944 6.74 1.68 8.68
N ASN A 945 6.57 0.55 9.36
CA ASN A 945 7.47 0.14 10.46
C ASN A 945 8.44 -1.00 10.09
N ASN A 946 7.96 -2.12 9.52
CA ASN A 946 8.77 -3.17 8.90
C ASN A 946 7.87 -4.22 8.21
N ALA A 947 8.30 -4.80 7.08
CA ALA A 947 7.59 -5.91 6.43
C ALA A 947 7.66 -7.23 7.24
N GLN A 948 8.64 -7.33 8.16
CA GLN A 948 8.76 -8.45 9.10
C GLN A 948 8.54 -7.97 10.54
N ILE A 949 7.58 -8.57 11.24
CA ILE A 949 7.25 -8.25 12.63
C ILE A 949 7.22 -9.52 13.49
N CYS A 950 7.40 -9.41 14.79
CA CYS A 950 7.31 -10.56 15.69
C CYS A 950 5.86 -10.82 16.17
N ASN A 951 5.56 -12.05 16.55
CA ASN A 951 4.25 -12.41 17.12
C ASN A 951 3.85 -11.48 18.29
N GLY A 952 2.66 -10.86 18.18
CA GLY A 952 2.15 -9.88 19.16
C GLY A 952 2.60 -8.43 18.94
N GLN A 953 3.43 -8.14 17.93
CA GLN A 953 3.70 -6.78 17.48
C GLN A 953 2.66 -6.32 16.45
N CYS A 954 2.46 -5.00 16.36
CA CYS A 954 1.51 -4.40 15.43
C CYS A 954 2.22 -3.89 14.17
N ALA A 955 1.60 -4.09 13.01
CA ALA A 955 2.03 -3.48 11.76
C ALA A 955 1.35 -2.12 11.59
N SER A 956 2.09 -1.14 11.07
CA SER A 956 1.57 0.20 10.79
C SER A 956 1.44 0.37 9.29
N PHE A 957 0.26 0.80 8.84
CA PHE A 957 -0.04 1.00 7.43
C PHE A 957 -0.32 2.46 7.15
N SER A 958 0.20 2.96 6.04
CA SER A 958 -0.29 4.17 5.40
C SER A 958 -0.96 3.80 4.09
N LEU A 959 -2.06 4.48 3.78
CA LEU A 959 -2.75 4.32 2.53
C LEU A 959 -2.91 5.70 1.89
N SER A 960 -2.38 5.85 0.68
CA SER A 960 -2.65 7.00 -0.18
C SER A 960 -3.64 6.57 -1.25
N THR A 961 -4.68 7.38 -1.46
CA THR A 961 -5.74 7.06 -2.41
C THR A 961 -6.50 8.31 -2.85
N ASP A 962 -6.98 8.31 -4.08
CA ASP A 962 -7.96 9.27 -4.61
C ASP A 962 -9.41 8.77 -4.48
N ALA A 963 -9.62 7.59 -3.87
CA ALA A 963 -10.94 7.05 -3.59
C ALA A 963 -11.66 7.86 -2.49
N THR A 964 -12.96 8.09 -2.68
CA THR A 964 -13.83 8.83 -1.74
C THR A 964 -14.72 7.93 -0.89
N GLY A 965 -14.74 6.61 -1.18
CA GLY A 965 -15.54 5.62 -0.47
C GLY A 965 -14.86 5.06 0.80
N ILE A 966 -15.61 4.26 1.57
CA ILE A 966 -15.05 3.52 2.72
C ILE A 966 -14.08 2.46 2.19
N ILE A 967 -12.88 2.45 2.76
CA ILE A 967 -11.86 1.45 2.47
C ILE A 967 -11.82 0.45 3.63
N GLU A 968 -11.79 -0.83 3.27
CA GLU A 968 -11.66 -1.95 4.17
C GLU A 968 -10.28 -2.61 3.97
N LEU A 969 -9.58 -2.89 5.07
CA LEU A 969 -8.37 -3.70 5.08
C LEU A 969 -8.72 -5.15 5.35
N VAL A 970 -8.27 -6.04 4.47
CA VAL A 970 -8.63 -7.45 4.51
C VAL A 970 -7.40 -8.32 4.36
N GLN A 971 -7.34 -9.36 5.17
CA GLN A 971 -6.21 -10.27 5.28
C GLN A 971 -6.52 -11.63 4.66
N PHE A 972 -5.54 -12.15 3.93
CA PHE A 972 -5.53 -13.49 3.37
C PHE A 972 -4.21 -14.21 3.74
N SER A 973 -4.26 -15.54 3.81
CA SER A 973 -3.08 -16.40 3.98
C SER A 973 -2.38 -16.74 2.67
N THR A 974 -3.00 -16.43 1.53
CA THR A 974 -2.46 -16.64 0.18
C THR A 974 -2.69 -15.38 -0.67
N PRO A 975 -1.80 -15.06 -1.62
CA PRO A 975 -1.95 -13.89 -2.47
C PRO A 975 -3.20 -14.02 -3.33
N GLN A 976 -3.93 -12.92 -3.49
CA GLN A 976 -5.15 -12.84 -4.27
C GLN A 976 -4.94 -11.92 -5.48
N THR A 977 -5.65 -12.18 -6.57
CA THR A 977 -5.60 -11.34 -7.78
C THR A 977 -6.99 -11.03 -8.30
N GLY A 978 -7.14 -9.88 -8.96
CA GLY A 978 -8.40 -9.47 -9.60
C GLY A 978 -9.58 -9.42 -8.64
N THR A 979 -10.71 -10.02 -9.04
CA THR A 979 -11.98 -9.99 -8.28
C THR A 979 -11.97 -10.85 -7.02
N ALA A 980 -11.03 -11.79 -6.88
CA ALA A 980 -10.89 -12.64 -5.69
C ALA A 980 -10.57 -11.80 -4.43
N VAL A 981 -9.87 -10.67 -4.61
CA VAL A 981 -9.57 -9.71 -3.53
C VAL A 981 -10.85 -9.18 -2.86
N TYR A 982 -11.99 -9.17 -3.55
CA TYR A 982 -13.28 -8.67 -3.05
C TYR A 982 -14.19 -9.75 -2.47
N THR A 983 -13.72 -11.00 -2.40
CA THR A 983 -14.55 -12.14 -1.99
C THR A 983 -13.85 -12.89 -0.86
N GLY A 984 -14.42 -12.86 0.34
CA GLY A 984 -13.82 -13.48 1.53
C GLY A 984 -12.71 -12.65 2.17
N GLY A 985 -11.82 -13.32 2.91
CA GLY A 985 -10.76 -12.74 3.72
C GLY A 985 -11.23 -12.33 5.13
N VAL A 986 -10.28 -12.07 6.02
CA VAL A 986 -10.55 -11.59 7.40
C VAL A 986 -10.42 -10.08 7.43
N VAL A 987 -11.48 -9.38 7.80
CA VAL A 987 -11.49 -7.92 7.89
C VAL A 987 -10.71 -7.48 9.11
N LEU A 988 -9.68 -6.64 8.90
CA LEU A 988 -8.84 -6.10 9.96
C LEU A 988 -9.34 -4.74 10.45
N GLY A 989 -9.94 -3.94 9.58
CA GLY A 989 -10.44 -2.61 9.91
C GLY A 989 -10.96 -1.84 8.70
N GLU A 990 -11.63 -0.73 8.97
CA GLU A 990 -12.27 0.12 7.95
C GLU A 990 -12.00 1.60 8.24
N GLY A 991 -12.01 2.43 7.20
CA GLY A 991 -11.90 3.87 7.35
C GLY A 991 -12.22 4.64 6.08
N THR A 992 -12.53 5.93 6.25
CA THR A 992 -12.82 6.85 5.14
C THR A 992 -11.60 7.74 4.91
N PRO A 993 -11.06 7.83 3.68
CA PRO A 993 -9.93 8.71 3.38
C PRO A 993 -10.27 10.18 3.63
N VAL A 994 -9.33 10.95 4.21
CA VAL A 994 -9.43 12.40 4.40
C VAL A 994 -8.24 13.04 3.70
N ASN A 995 -8.48 14.00 2.79
CA ASN A 995 -7.42 14.65 1.98
C ASN A 995 -6.50 13.67 1.23
N GLY A 996 -7.06 12.58 0.70
CA GLY A 996 -6.31 11.58 -0.09
C GLY A 996 -5.38 10.66 0.72
N ALA A 997 -5.48 10.70 2.06
CA ALA A 997 -4.75 9.83 2.95
C ALA A 997 -5.70 9.16 3.94
N LEU A 998 -5.53 7.86 4.14
CA LEU A 998 -6.07 7.15 5.29
C LEU A 998 -4.87 6.80 6.19
N VAL A 999 -4.69 7.60 7.24
CA VAL A 999 -3.74 7.29 8.31
C VAL A 999 -4.48 6.45 9.32
N ILE A 1000 -4.19 5.15 9.37
CA ILE A 1000 -4.73 4.26 10.39
C ILE A 1000 -3.89 4.48 11.65
N PRO A 1001 -4.45 5.06 12.72
CA PRO A 1001 -3.68 5.29 13.93
C PRO A 1001 -3.17 3.96 14.48
N GLN A 1002 -1.91 3.95 14.90
CA GLN A 1002 -1.38 2.89 15.76
C GLN A 1002 -2.33 2.73 16.95
N GLY A 1003 -2.98 1.57 17.08
CA GLY A 1003 -3.77 1.25 18.27
C GLY A 1003 -5.30 1.39 18.16
N ILE A 1004 -5.91 1.27 16.97
CA ILE A 1004 -7.33 0.88 16.95
C ILE A 1004 -7.42 -0.53 17.60
N PRO A 1005 -8.23 -0.73 18.66
CA PRO A 1005 -8.48 -2.05 19.22
C PRO A 1005 -9.18 -2.91 18.16
N GLY A 1006 -8.43 -3.73 17.42
CA GLY A 1006 -8.98 -4.54 16.33
C GLY A 1006 -8.00 -4.94 15.23
N LEU A 1007 -6.92 -4.19 15.00
CA LEU A 1007 -5.93 -4.52 13.97
C LEU A 1007 -4.88 -5.54 14.47
N SER A 1008 -5.32 -6.60 15.16
CA SER A 1008 -4.43 -7.68 15.59
C SER A 1008 -4.31 -8.70 14.45
N LEU A 1009 -3.14 -8.76 13.83
CA LEU A 1009 -2.83 -9.84 12.90
C LEU A 1009 -2.81 -11.19 13.67
N PRO A 1010 -3.13 -12.32 13.02
CA PRO A 1010 -3.21 -13.60 13.70
C PRO A 1010 -1.88 -13.97 14.37
N GLN A 1011 -1.95 -14.58 15.56
CA GLN A 1011 -0.74 -14.99 16.28
C GLN A 1011 0.03 -16.09 15.54
N ASN A 1012 1.36 -15.95 15.43
CA ASN A 1012 2.24 -17.02 14.96
C ASN A 1012 2.80 -17.82 16.15
N ASN A 1013 2.11 -18.89 16.52
CA ASN A 1013 2.49 -19.80 17.61
C ASN A 1013 3.39 -20.96 17.16
N GLY A 1014 3.75 -21.02 15.87
CA GLY A 1014 4.62 -22.05 15.29
C GLY A 1014 6.11 -21.75 15.45
N SER A 1015 6.95 -22.48 14.71
CA SER A 1015 8.41 -22.33 14.69
C SER A 1015 8.96 -21.74 13.39
N THR A 1016 8.10 -21.45 12.41
CA THR A 1016 8.47 -20.88 11.11
C THR A 1016 7.78 -19.54 10.87
N PRO A 1017 8.39 -18.61 10.11
CA PRO A 1017 7.71 -17.39 9.67
C PRO A 1017 6.41 -17.68 8.92
N VAL A 1018 5.38 -16.88 9.15
CA VAL A 1018 4.09 -16.94 8.43
C VAL A 1018 3.86 -15.61 7.73
N THR A 1019 3.61 -15.64 6.42
CA THR A 1019 3.34 -14.44 5.62
C THR A 1019 1.85 -14.27 5.38
N TYR A 1020 1.35 -13.06 5.61
CA TYR A 1020 -0.01 -12.64 5.33
C TYR A 1020 -0.02 -11.54 4.27
N TYR A 1021 -1.05 -11.59 3.44
CA TYR A 1021 -1.30 -10.63 2.36
C TYR A 1021 -2.46 -9.74 2.78
N ILE A 1022 -2.21 -8.45 2.84
CA ILE A 1022 -3.16 -7.44 3.30
C ILE A 1022 -3.55 -6.60 2.11
N TYR A 1023 -4.83 -6.53 1.85
CA TYR A 1023 -5.41 -5.78 0.75
C TYR A 1023 -6.24 -4.63 1.30
N ALA A 1024 -5.98 -3.42 0.83
CA ALA A 1024 -6.90 -2.30 0.94
C ALA A 1024 -7.85 -2.35 -0.24
N ARG A 1025 -9.16 -2.45 0.00
CA ARG A 1025 -10.19 -2.50 -1.04
C ARG A 1025 -11.36 -1.59 -0.68
N LEU A 1026 -12.10 -1.12 -1.67
CA LEU A 1026 -13.38 -0.44 -1.44
C LEU A 1026 -14.39 -1.41 -0.82
N LYS A 1027 -14.99 -1.04 0.32
CA LYS A 1027 -15.99 -1.87 1.01
C LYS A 1027 -17.20 -2.15 0.13
N THR A 1028 -17.65 -1.13 -0.59
CA THR A 1028 -18.65 -1.26 -1.66
C THR A 1028 -17.93 -1.21 -3.01
N PRO A 1029 -17.69 -2.36 -3.66
CA PRO A 1029 -17.04 -2.39 -4.97
C PRO A 1029 -17.87 -1.66 -6.03
N SER A 1030 -17.19 -1.05 -7.00
CA SER A 1030 -17.85 -0.46 -8.17
C SER A 1030 -18.70 -1.51 -8.90
N ALA A 1031 -19.80 -1.04 -9.49
CA ALA A 1031 -20.65 -1.86 -10.35
C ALA A 1031 -19.91 -2.33 -11.62
N ASP A 1032 -18.87 -1.62 -12.05
CA ASP A 1032 -17.98 -2.03 -13.13
C ASP A 1032 -16.95 -3.08 -12.65
N PRO A 1033 -16.96 -4.32 -13.18
CA PRO A 1033 -15.97 -5.34 -12.86
C PRO A 1033 -14.52 -4.94 -13.20
N ASN A 1034 -14.34 -4.04 -14.17
CA ASN A 1034 -13.02 -3.55 -14.60
C ASN A 1034 -12.48 -2.43 -13.69
N CYS A 1035 -13.31 -1.89 -12.78
CA CYS A 1035 -12.95 -0.80 -11.89
C CYS A 1035 -12.98 -1.20 -10.41
N ARG A 1036 -12.12 -2.17 -10.08
CA ARG A 1036 -11.99 -2.76 -8.74
C ARG A 1036 -10.54 -2.66 -8.23
N PRO A 1037 -10.09 -1.45 -7.86
CA PRO A 1037 -8.72 -1.20 -7.45
C PRO A 1037 -8.46 -1.67 -6.02
N PHE A 1038 -7.29 -2.28 -5.81
CA PHE A 1038 -6.82 -2.66 -4.50
C PHE A 1038 -5.35 -2.28 -4.31
N GLY A 1039 -4.96 -1.97 -3.08
CA GLY A 1039 -3.56 -1.85 -2.68
C GLY A 1039 -3.12 -3.11 -1.94
N GLU A 1040 -1.95 -3.66 -2.27
CA GLU A 1040 -1.40 -4.84 -1.61
C GLU A 1040 -0.22 -4.48 -0.71
N ALA A 1041 -0.18 -5.07 0.49
CA ALA A 1041 0.97 -5.08 1.37
C ALA A 1041 1.19 -6.49 1.94
N GLN A 1042 2.45 -6.86 2.14
CA GLN A 1042 2.83 -8.18 2.67
C GLN A 1042 3.47 -8.03 4.04
N VAL A 1043 2.94 -8.74 5.04
CA VAL A 1043 3.47 -8.76 6.40
C VAL A 1043 3.85 -10.18 6.77
N THR A 1044 5.11 -10.37 7.15
CA THR A 1044 5.61 -11.65 7.66
C THR A 1044 5.70 -11.58 9.18
N ILE A 1045 4.96 -12.47 9.84
CA ILE A 1045 4.99 -12.62 11.30
C ILE A 1045 6.00 -13.71 11.66
N LEU A 1046 7.07 -13.30 12.33
CA LEU A 1046 8.10 -14.17 12.86
C LEU A 1046 7.62 -14.83 14.16
N PRO A 1047 7.98 -16.11 14.39
CA PRO A 1047 7.57 -16.84 15.58
C PRO A 1047 8.24 -16.26 16.84
N SER A 1048 7.52 -16.32 17.96
CA SER A 1048 8.10 -16.00 19.27
C SER A 1048 9.05 -17.11 19.74
N PRO A 1049 10.18 -16.79 20.42
CA PRO A 1049 11.04 -17.80 21.03
C PRO A 1049 10.25 -18.74 21.96
N GLN A 1050 10.31 -20.05 21.74
CA GLN A 1050 9.63 -21.02 22.60
C GLN A 1050 10.54 -21.38 23.79
N LEU A 1051 10.34 -20.67 24.90
CA LEU A 1051 11.10 -20.85 26.13
C LEU A 1051 10.49 -21.99 26.98
N SER A 1052 11.34 -22.90 27.43
CA SER A 1052 11.04 -23.83 28.53
C SER A 1052 11.96 -23.54 29.71
N MET A 1053 11.40 -23.63 30.91
CA MET A 1053 12.11 -23.38 32.16
C MET A 1053 11.76 -24.42 33.20
N THR A 1054 12.80 -24.90 33.88
CA THR A 1054 12.69 -25.83 35.00
C THR A 1054 13.63 -25.40 36.11
N SER A 1055 13.11 -25.29 37.34
CA SER A 1055 13.94 -25.01 38.52
C SER A 1055 14.56 -26.29 39.05
N LEU A 1056 15.85 -26.24 39.41
CA LEU A 1056 16.49 -27.30 40.18
C LEU A 1056 16.07 -27.21 41.66
N GLN A 1057 16.03 -28.36 42.34
CA GLN A 1057 15.73 -28.41 43.78
C GLN A 1057 16.72 -27.55 44.57
N THR A 1058 16.23 -26.76 45.53
CA THR A 1058 17.04 -25.83 46.32
C THR A 1058 16.76 -26.02 47.81
N CYS A 1059 17.82 -26.15 48.61
CA CYS A 1059 17.76 -26.36 50.06
C CYS A 1059 17.68 -25.04 50.84
N SER A 1060 17.02 -25.05 52.00
CA SER A 1060 16.78 -23.85 52.83
C SER A 1060 18.04 -23.06 53.25
N SER A 1061 19.23 -23.65 53.18
CA SER A 1061 20.51 -23.01 53.53
C SER A 1061 21.21 -22.32 52.35
N SER A 1062 20.70 -22.45 51.13
CA SER A 1062 21.34 -21.85 49.95
C SER A 1062 20.99 -20.36 49.80
N THR A 1063 21.97 -19.55 49.37
CA THR A 1063 21.75 -18.13 49.02
C THR A 1063 21.46 -17.94 47.52
N THR A 1064 21.74 -18.95 46.70
CA THR A 1064 21.44 -18.97 45.26
C THR A 1064 20.67 -20.23 44.84
N ARG A 1065 19.98 -20.17 43.71
CA ARG A 1065 19.27 -21.29 43.08
C ARG A 1065 19.65 -21.39 41.60
N GLN A 1066 19.49 -22.58 41.02
CA GLN A 1066 19.73 -22.80 39.60
C GLN A 1066 18.41 -23.01 38.84
N VAL A 1067 18.30 -22.37 37.68
CA VAL A 1067 17.19 -22.53 36.74
C VAL A 1067 17.76 -23.01 35.41
N VAL A 1068 17.24 -24.11 34.89
CA VAL A 1068 17.58 -24.62 33.57
C VAL A 1068 16.65 -23.98 32.56
N LEU A 1069 17.24 -23.32 31.56
CA LEU A 1069 16.57 -22.65 30.45
C LEU A 1069 16.85 -23.44 29.17
N SER A 1070 15.83 -23.64 28.35
CA SER A 1070 16.01 -24.11 26.97
C SER A 1070 15.09 -23.35 26.03
N VAL A 1071 15.62 -22.94 24.88
CA VAL A 1071 14.85 -22.26 23.83
C VAL A 1071 14.84 -23.16 22.60
N ALA A 1072 13.65 -23.47 22.06
CA ALA A 1072 13.54 -24.33 20.89
C ALA A 1072 14.01 -23.63 19.59
N GLY A 1073 14.53 -24.42 18.65
CA GLY A 1073 15.03 -23.94 17.35
C GLY A 1073 16.49 -23.49 17.36
N SER A 1074 17.10 -23.29 16.18
CA SER A 1074 18.47 -22.79 16.05
C SER A 1074 18.54 -21.27 16.23
N GLY A 1075 19.62 -20.75 16.79
CA GLY A 1075 19.86 -19.30 16.89
C GLY A 1075 20.55 -18.90 18.19
N THR A 1076 20.83 -17.61 18.34
CA THR A 1076 21.41 -17.05 19.56
C THR A 1076 20.39 -16.15 20.23
N TYR A 1077 20.13 -16.42 21.51
CA TYR A 1077 19.13 -15.72 22.32
C TYR A 1077 19.80 -15.07 23.53
N VAL A 1078 19.20 -14.02 24.07
CA VAL A 1078 19.57 -13.43 25.35
C VAL A 1078 18.40 -13.54 26.31
N ALA A 1079 18.60 -14.24 27.42
CA ALA A 1079 17.65 -14.32 28.52
C ALA A 1079 18.02 -13.32 29.61
N THR A 1080 17.12 -12.37 29.87
CA THR A 1080 17.29 -11.31 30.86
C THR A 1080 16.26 -11.47 31.98
N PHE A 1081 16.73 -11.60 33.21
CA PHE A 1081 15.91 -11.70 34.41
C PHE A 1081 15.73 -10.34 35.07
N GLY A 1082 14.53 -10.04 35.56
CA GLY A 1082 14.30 -8.86 36.41
C GLY A 1082 13.05 -8.97 37.28
N THR A 1083 12.92 -8.02 38.21
CA THR A 1083 11.89 -8.04 39.26
C THR A 1083 10.49 -7.69 38.76
N GLY A 1084 10.38 -7.08 37.58
CA GLY A 1084 9.11 -6.73 36.97
C GLY A 1084 9.15 -6.83 35.45
N ALA A 1085 7.96 -6.93 34.86
CA ALA A 1085 7.77 -7.07 33.44
C ALA A 1085 6.57 -6.22 33.02
N ASN A 1086 6.74 -5.41 31.98
CA ASN A 1086 5.65 -4.66 31.37
C ASN A 1086 5.49 -5.11 29.92
N ALA A 1087 4.28 -5.51 29.58
CA ALA A 1087 3.86 -5.74 28.20
C ALA A 1087 2.84 -4.65 27.86
N VAL A 1088 3.20 -3.76 26.95
CA VAL A 1088 2.25 -2.79 26.37
C VAL A 1088 1.75 -3.42 25.07
N SER A 1089 0.43 -3.47 24.86
CA SER A 1089 -0.13 -3.88 23.58
C SER A 1089 0.51 -3.06 22.46
N CYS A 1090 1.00 -3.71 21.41
CA CYS A 1090 1.73 -3.10 20.29
C CYS A 1090 3.15 -2.57 20.56
N ALA A 1091 3.81 -2.85 21.69
CA ALA A 1091 5.21 -2.43 21.92
C ALA A 1091 6.17 -3.55 22.38
N LEU A 1092 7.48 -3.25 22.37
CA LEU A 1092 8.54 -4.11 22.88
C LEU A 1092 8.27 -4.51 24.34
N LYS A 1093 8.48 -5.79 24.65
CA LYS A 1093 8.38 -6.31 26.02
C LYS A 1093 9.60 -5.80 26.80
N ASN A 1094 9.38 -5.21 27.97
CA ASN A 1094 10.47 -4.67 28.78
C ASN A 1094 10.55 -5.37 30.13
N ILE A 1095 11.79 -5.60 30.59
CA ILE A 1095 12.10 -6.04 31.95
C ILE A 1095 12.50 -4.80 32.77
N THR A 1096 11.97 -4.70 33.97
CA THR A 1096 12.34 -3.69 34.97
C THR A 1096 13.12 -4.35 36.09
N GLY A 1097 14.13 -3.65 36.63
CA GLY A 1097 14.96 -4.17 37.72
C GLY A 1097 15.75 -5.41 37.31
N GLN A 1098 16.56 -5.28 36.25
CA GLN A 1098 17.39 -6.37 35.74
C GLN A 1098 18.31 -6.92 36.85
N VAL A 1099 18.30 -8.23 37.03
CA VAL A 1099 19.10 -8.96 38.03
C VAL A 1099 20.23 -9.73 37.39
N ALA A 1100 20.00 -10.32 36.21
CA ALA A 1100 21.00 -11.08 35.48
C ALA A 1100 20.64 -11.19 33.99
N SER A 1101 21.63 -11.41 33.13
CA SER A 1101 21.43 -11.68 31.70
C SER A 1101 22.40 -12.74 31.21
N PHE A 1102 21.94 -13.63 30.32
CA PHE A 1102 22.70 -14.77 29.82
C PHE A 1102 22.43 -14.99 28.33
N THR A 1103 23.45 -15.40 27.59
CA THR A 1103 23.29 -15.83 26.20
C THR A 1103 22.96 -17.32 26.16
N ILE A 1104 21.96 -17.69 25.37
CA ILE A 1104 21.49 -19.07 25.17
C ILE A 1104 21.66 -19.42 23.69
N THR A 1105 22.27 -20.56 23.40
CA THR A 1105 22.24 -21.14 22.06
C THR A 1105 20.98 -22.00 21.92
N GLY A 1106 20.16 -21.70 20.94
CA GLY A 1106 18.92 -22.42 20.67
C GLY A 1106 19.16 -23.92 20.43
N GLY A 1107 18.24 -24.75 20.93
CA GLY A 1107 18.36 -26.21 20.91
C GLY A 1107 19.27 -26.80 22.01
N THR A 1108 19.89 -25.96 22.84
CA THR A 1108 20.71 -26.39 23.99
C THR A 1108 20.10 -25.92 25.32
N THR A 1109 20.51 -26.57 26.41
CA THR A 1109 20.13 -26.18 27.78
C THR A 1109 21.20 -25.30 28.41
N THR A 1110 20.81 -24.18 29.01
CA THR A 1110 21.70 -23.27 29.75
C THR A 1110 21.23 -23.15 31.19
N THR A 1111 22.15 -23.24 32.15
CA THR A 1111 21.83 -23.11 33.58
C THR A 1111 22.13 -21.69 34.06
N ALA A 1112 21.12 -21.01 34.61
CA ALA A 1112 21.23 -19.69 35.21
C ALA A 1112 21.21 -19.77 36.74
N THR A 1113 22.08 -19.02 37.40
CA THR A 1113 22.14 -18.92 38.86
C THR A 1113 21.45 -17.63 39.31
N LEU A 1114 20.43 -17.72 40.16
CA LEU A 1114 19.61 -16.60 40.65
C LEU A 1114 19.60 -16.55 42.18
N PRO A 1115 19.37 -15.38 42.82
CA PRO A 1115 19.16 -15.30 44.27
C PRO A 1115 17.92 -16.10 44.72
N VAL A 1116 17.98 -16.76 45.88
CA VAL A 1116 16.88 -17.65 46.35
C VAL A 1116 15.53 -16.95 46.51
N GLY A 1117 15.50 -15.67 46.88
CA GLY A 1117 14.28 -14.87 46.99
C GLY A 1117 13.78 -14.22 45.69
N PHE A 1118 14.46 -14.43 44.55
CA PHE A 1118 14.07 -13.78 43.31
C PHE A 1118 12.70 -14.29 42.84
N ALA A 1119 11.71 -13.41 42.79
CA ALA A 1119 10.45 -13.59 42.09
C ALA A 1119 10.35 -12.45 41.07
N GLY A 1120 9.98 -12.77 39.84
CA GLY A 1120 10.01 -11.79 38.76
C GLY A 1120 9.68 -12.40 37.41
N ALA A 1121 10.33 -11.90 36.37
CA ALA A 1121 10.14 -12.37 35.01
C ALA A 1121 11.47 -12.60 34.30
N VAL A 1122 11.44 -13.42 33.26
CA VAL A 1122 12.51 -13.55 32.29
C VAL A 1122 12.01 -13.10 30.93
N LEU A 1123 12.83 -12.35 30.21
CA LEU A 1123 12.63 -11.93 28.84
C LEU A 1123 13.71 -12.58 27.98
N VAL A 1124 13.31 -13.35 26.99
CA VAL A 1124 14.20 -14.02 26.04
C VAL A 1124 14.05 -13.36 24.69
N SER A 1125 15.14 -12.79 24.19
CA SER A 1125 15.20 -12.08 22.91
C SER A 1125 16.10 -12.82 21.93
N ASN A 1126 15.62 -13.08 20.72
CA ASN A 1126 16.46 -13.58 19.64
C ASN A 1126 17.36 -12.44 19.13
N LEU A 1127 18.68 -12.62 19.11
CA LEU A 1127 19.63 -11.57 18.72
C LEU A 1127 19.60 -11.24 17.23
N THR A 1128 19.15 -12.18 16.39
CA THR A 1128 19.09 -11.98 14.94
C THR A 1128 17.79 -11.32 14.52
N THR A 1129 16.65 -11.77 15.05
CA THR A 1129 15.33 -11.29 14.64
C THR A 1129 14.74 -10.22 15.56
N GLY A 1130 15.29 -10.04 16.76
CA GLY A 1130 14.75 -9.14 17.78
C GLY A 1130 13.45 -9.63 18.45
N CYS A 1131 12.94 -10.82 18.08
CA CYS A 1131 11.69 -11.35 18.63
C CYS A 1131 11.82 -11.83 20.06
N GLN A 1132 10.80 -11.54 20.87
CA GLN A 1132 10.88 -11.68 22.32
C GLN A 1132 9.73 -12.50 22.94
N THR A 1133 10.09 -13.35 23.89
CA THR A 1133 9.15 -14.09 24.75
C THR A 1133 9.42 -13.77 26.19
N MET A 1134 8.36 -13.69 26.99
CA MET A 1134 8.45 -13.37 28.39
C MET A 1134 7.69 -14.42 29.17
N SER A 1135 8.25 -14.84 30.31
CA SER A 1135 7.61 -15.78 31.22
C SER A 1135 7.85 -15.37 32.66
N GLY A 1136 6.86 -15.62 33.51
CA GLY A 1136 7.02 -15.48 34.95
C GLY A 1136 8.06 -16.46 35.49
N VAL A 1137 8.81 -16.00 36.49
CA VAL A 1137 9.72 -16.83 37.28
C VAL A 1137 9.15 -16.85 38.70
N ALA A 1138 8.48 -17.95 39.03
CA ALA A 1138 7.87 -18.13 40.35
C ALA A 1138 8.91 -18.21 41.46
N ALA A 1139 8.49 -17.82 42.67
CA ALA A 1139 9.23 -18.12 43.89
C ALA A 1139 9.22 -19.65 44.12
N VAL A 1140 10.36 -20.21 44.53
CA VAL A 1140 10.50 -21.65 44.74
C VAL A 1140 10.01 -22.04 46.14
N THR A 1141 9.43 -23.24 46.26
CA THR A 1141 9.11 -23.88 47.54
C THR A 1141 10.39 -24.49 48.13
N TYR A 1142 10.76 -24.08 49.34
CA TYR A 1142 11.96 -24.56 50.02
C TYR A 1142 11.79 -26.00 50.50
N PHE A 1143 12.86 -26.79 50.37
CA PHE A 1143 12.95 -28.08 51.07
C PHE A 1143 13.81 -27.93 52.34
N PRO A 1144 13.29 -28.30 53.51
CA PRO A 1144 14.03 -28.19 54.76
C PRO A 1144 15.26 -29.10 54.74
N ALA A 1145 16.38 -28.57 55.21
CA ALA A 1145 17.55 -29.39 55.51
C ALA A 1145 17.24 -30.33 56.69
N PRO A 1146 17.84 -31.53 56.74
CA PRO A 1146 17.66 -32.44 57.86
C PRO A 1146 18.25 -31.82 59.14
N ALA A 1147 17.51 -31.90 60.25
CA ALA A 1147 18.04 -31.59 61.57
C ALA A 1147 18.22 -32.91 62.35
N PHE A 1148 19.36 -33.05 63.02
CA PHE A 1148 19.70 -34.24 63.79
C PHE A 1148 20.75 -33.91 64.85
N THR A 1149 21.03 -34.86 65.72
CA THR A 1149 22.15 -34.83 66.66
C THR A 1149 22.98 -36.09 66.50
N ALA A 1150 24.23 -35.96 66.04
CA ALA A 1150 25.21 -37.03 66.07
C ALA A 1150 25.85 -37.16 67.45
N THR A 1151 25.97 -38.40 67.91
CA THR A 1151 26.57 -38.77 69.19
C THR A 1151 27.56 -39.91 68.97
N ALA A 1152 28.68 -39.87 69.68
CA ALA A 1152 29.68 -40.92 69.68
C ALA A 1152 29.71 -41.56 71.07
N THR A 1153 29.44 -42.85 71.13
CA THR A 1153 29.53 -43.63 72.37
C THR A 1153 30.90 -44.28 72.42
N PRO A 1154 31.73 -43.96 73.44
CA PRO A 1154 33.03 -44.60 73.62
C PRO A 1154 32.91 -46.10 73.83
N VAL A 1155 34.02 -46.80 73.60
CA VAL A 1155 34.15 -48.24 73.86
C VAL A 1155 33.82 -48.62 75.31
N SER A 1156 33.31 -49.82 75.51
CA SER A 1156 33.20 -50.44 76.84
C SER A 1156 34.53 -51.08 77.26
N CYS A 1157 34.68 -51.35 78.56
CA CYS A 1157 35.89 -51.96 79.13
C CYS A 1157 35.57 -53.36 79.67
N SER A 1158 36.34 -54.36 79.27
CA SER A 1158 36.38 -55.68 79.91
C SER A 1158 37.68 -55.80 80.70
N GLY A 1159 37.63 -55.45 81.99
CA GLY A 1159 38.84 -55.25 82.79
C GLY A 1159 39.67 -54.08 82.27
N VAL A 1160 40.96 -54.30 82.00
CA VAL A 1160 41.90 -53.28 81.47
C VAL A 1160 41.88 -53.17 79.94
N THR A 1161 41.11 -53.99 79.25
CA THR A 1161 41.05 -54.01 77.78
C THR A 1161 39.81 -53.27 77.28
N ALA A 1162 40.02 -52.35 76.34
CA ALA A 1162 38.94 -51.69 75.62
C ALA A 1162 38.34 -52.64 74.57
N ASN A 1163 37.03 -52.86 74.65
CA ASN A 1163 36.29 -53.63 73.66
C ASN A 1163 36.17 -52.78 72.39
N ALA A 1164 36.35 -53.33 71.19
CA ALA A 1164 36.21 -52.56 69.94
C ALA A 1164 34.73 -52.39 69.57
N ASP A 1165 33.94 -51.78 70.45
CA ASP A 1165 32.48 -51.71 70.38
C ASP A 1165 31.92 -50.28 70.39
N ALA A 1166 32.76 -49.28 70.11
CA ALA A 1166 32.29 -47.89 70.01
C ALA A 1166 31.29 -47.70 68.87
N GLN A 1167 30.41 -46.72 69.03
CA GLN A 1167 29.28 -46.49 68.15
C GLN A 1167 29.13 -45.02 67.76
N LEU A 1168 28.57 -44.80 66.57
CA LEU A 1168 28.00 -43.51 66.17
C LEU A 1168 26.48 -43.67 66.06
N SER A 1169 25.75 -42.78 66.72
CA SER A 1169 24.28 -42.77 66.71
C SER A 1169 23.73 -41.39 66.38
N LEU A 1170 22.59 -41.38 65.72
CA LEU A 1170 21.82 -40.20 65.37
C LEU A 1170 20.55 -40.13 66.23
N GLY A 1171 20.31 -38.97 66.82
CA GLY A 1171 19.10 -38.63 67.56
C GLY A 1171 18.42 -37.38 66.99
N SER A 1172 17.26 -37.02 67.54
CA SER A 1172 16.51 -35.81 67.19
C SER A 1172 16.26 -35.62 65.69
N LEU A 1173 16.00 -36.73 64.98
CA LEU A 1173 15.85 -36.76 63.53
C LEU A 1173 14.59 -35.97 63.08
N GLN A 1174 14.80 -34.96 62.25
CA GLN A 1174 13.76 -34.17 61.60
C GLN A 1174 14.12 -34.03 60.12
N ASN A 1175 13.19 -34.31 59.22
CA ASN A 1175 13.42 -34.29 57.76
C ASN A 1175 14.64 -35.11 57.31
N ALA A 1176 14.98 -36.18 58.02
CA ALA A 1176 16.16 -37.01 57.81
C ALA A 1176 15.77 -38.41 57.30
N THR A 1177 16.46 -38.89 56.27
CA THR A 1177 16.10 -40.12 55.54
C THR A 1177 17.29 -41.05 55.29
N ALA A 1178 18.45 -40.49 54.95
CA ALA A 1178 19.66 -41.27 54.67
C ALA A 1178 20.88 -40.64 55.34
N TYR A 1179 21.95 -41.41 55.50
CA TYR A 1179 23.21 -40.96 56.12
C TYR A 1179 24.43 -41.47 55.37
N GLN A 1180 25.55 -40.78 55.59
CA GLN A 1180 26.91 -41.22 55.35
C GLN A 1180 27.82 -40.62 56.43
N TYR A 1181 28.99 -41.22 56.68
CA TYR A 1181 30.00 -40.64 57.57
C TYR A 1181 31.42 -40.86 57.06
N VAL A 1182 32.34 -40.03 57.52
CA VAL A 1182 33.79 -40.19 57.28
C VAL A 1182 34.58 -39.99 58.57
N SER A 1183 35.72 -40.65 58.70
CA SER A 1183 36.71 -40.30 59.72
C SER A 1183 37.44 -39.01 59.34
N GLY A 1184 37.34 -37.97 60.16
CA GLY A 1184 37.91 -36.65 59.89
C GLY A 1184 37.02 -35.51 60.37
N ASN A 1185 37.50 -34.29 60.15
CA ASN A 1185 36.78 -33.06 60.52
C ASN A 1185 35.93 -32.47 59.39
N THR A 1186 36.07 -32.99 58.16
CA THR A 1186 35.35 -32.55 56.97
C THR A 1186 34.77 -33.75 56.23
N PHE A 1187 33.60 -33.57 55.62
CA PHE A 1187 32.96 -34.62 54.83
C PHE A 1187 33.59 -34.75 53.44
N SER A 1188 33.87 -35.98 53.01
CA SER A 1188 34.30 -36.30 51.64
C SER A 1188 33.49 -37.49 51.12
N SER A 1189 32.73 -37.28 50.03
CA SER A 1189 31.91 -38.36 49.44
C SER A 1189 32.74 -39.50 48.87
N ALA A 1190 34.01 -39.26 48.49
CA ALA A 1190 34.90 -40.28 47.94
C ALA A 1190 35.35 -41.32 48.97
N THR A 1191 35.37 -40.97 50.25
CA THR A 1191 35.78 -41.84 51.37
C THR A 1191 34.63 -42.13 52.33
N ALA A 1192 33.40 -41.80 51.93
CA ALA A 1192 32.21 -41.92 52.75
C ALA A 1192 31.84 -43.38 52.99
N ILE A 1193 31.34 -43.65 54.19
CA ILE A 1193 30.83 -44.95 54.61
C ILE A 1193 29.36 -44.75 55.03
N PRO A 1194 28.41 -45.50 54.45
CA PRO A 1194 28.55 -46.31 53.23
C PRO A 1194 28.87 -45.44 52.00
N ALA A 1195 29.38 -46.05 50.92
CA ALA A 1195 29.80 -45.33 49.70
C ALA A 1195 28.66 -44.57 48.99
N ALA A 1196 27.42 -45.04 49.17
CA ALA A 1196 26.21 -44.36 48.73
C ALA A 1196 25.33 -43.97 49.94
N PRO A 1197 24.55 -42.87 49.87
CA PRO A 1197 23.59 -42.50 50.91
C PRO A 1197 22.66 -43.66 51.25
N THR A 1198 22.67 -44.08 52.51
CA THR A 1198 21.93 -45.26 52.96
C THR A 1198 20.86 -44.87 53.98
N GLN A 1199 19.70 -45.52 53.96
CA GLN A 1199 18.59 -45.22 54.86
C GLN A 1199 19.03 -45.27 56.34
N ILE A 1200 18.55 -44.33 57.15
CA ILE A 1200 18.86 -44.29 58.58
C ILE A 1200 18.20 -45.49 59.28
N PRO A 1201 18.96 -46.32 60.02
CA PRO A 1201 18.40 -47.45 60.76
C PRO A 1201 17.40 -47.01 61.82
N GLY A 1202 16.35 -47.82 62.07
CA GLY A 1202 15.27 -47.47 63.00
C GLY A 1202 15.72 -47.28 64.47
N ASN A 1203 16.89 -47.81 64.85
CA ASN A 1203 17.52 -47.59 66.16
C ASN A 1203 18.48 -46.38 66.19
N GLY A 1204 18.66 -45.67 65.06
CA GLY A 1204 19.54 -44.50 64.95
C GLY A 1204 21.04 -44.82 64.95
N ILE A 1205 21.46 -46.07 65.09
CA ILE A 1205 22.88 -46.45 65.13
C ILE A 1205 23.41 -46.60 63.70
N ILE A 1206 24.37 -45.77 63.34
CA ILE A 1206 24.86 -45.63 61.96
C ILE A 1206 26.26 -46.23 61.74
N ALA A 1207 27.02 -46.44 62.82
CA ALA A 1207 28.28 -47.17 62.83
C ALA A 1207 28.42 -47.93 64.16
N THR A 1208 28.95 -49.14 64.10
CA THR A 1208 29.25 -49.99 65.28
C THR A 1208 30.61 -50.64 65.11
N GLY A 1209 31.18 -51.15 66.20
CA GLY A 1209 32.45 -51.87 66.15
C GLY A 1209 33.66 -50.96 65.94
N LEU A 1210 33.54 -49.66 66.23
CA LEU A 1210 34.63 -48.72 66.07
C LEU A 1210 35.71 -48.97 67.13
N ALA A 1211 36.97 -48.85 66.73
CA ALA A 1211 38.10 -49.03 67.64
C ALA A 1211 38.23 -47.85 68.62
N ASN A 1212 38.80 -48.13 69.79
CA ASN A 1212 39.20 -47.08 70.73
C ASN A 1212 40.27 -46.18 70.10
N PRO A 1213 40.10 -44.85 70.06
CA PRO A 1213 41.11 -43.95 69.50
C PRO A 1213 42.48 -44.09 70.17
N THR A 1214 43.54 -44.05 69.38
CA THR A 1214 44.93 -44.09 69.89
C THR A 1214 45.34 -42.73 70.51
N ALA A 1215 44.86 -41.63 69.92
CA ALA A 1215 45.11 -40.28 70.39
C ALA A 1215 44.20 -39.90 71.58
N ILE A 1216 44.78 -39.24 72.60
CA ILE A 1216 44.06 -38.76 73.80
C ILE A 1216 43.02 -37.68 73.43
N THR A 1217 43.24 -36.95 72.34
CA THR A 1217 42.30 -35.95 71.82
C THR A 1217 41.04 -36.56 71.19
N GLY A 1218 40.98 -37.89 71.03
CA GLY A 1218 39.89 -38.59 70.35
C GLY A 1218 40.01 -38.58 68.82
N GLN A 1219 39.10 -39.30 68.17
CA GLN A 1219 38.98 -39.38 66.71
C GLN A 1219 37.72 -38.63 66.24
N PRO A 1220 37.83 -37.58 65.41
CA PRO A 1220 36.67 -36.93 64.83
C PRO A 1220 36.05 -37.78 63.72
N TYR A 1221 34.73 -37.74 63.65
CA TYR A 1221 33.91 -38.27 62.57
C TYR A 1221 32.93 -37.20 62.09
N THR A 1222 32.89 -36.94 60.79
CA THR A 1222 31.90 -36.04 60.18
C THR A 1222 30.78 -36.89 59.59
N VAL A 1223 29.57 -36.69 60.11
CA VAL A 1223 28.34 -37.37 59.67
C VAL A 1223 27.53 -36.42 58.79
N ARG A 1224 27.17 -36.87 57.59
CA ARG A 1224 26.22 -36.21 56.69
C ARG A 1224 24.88 -36.93 56.73
N VAL A 1225 23.80 -36.19 56.95
CA VAL A 1225 22.44 -36.70 56.88
C VAL A 1225 21.70 -36.03 55.74
N TYR A 1226 20.86 -36.77 55.02
CA TYR A 1226 20.10 -36.33 53.86
C TYR A 1226 18.59 -36.34 54.13
N SER A 1227 17.85 -35.39 53.57
CA SER A 1227 16.40 -35.39 53.49
C SER A 1227 15.88 -36.15 52.27
N ASN A 1228 14.57 -36.42 52.23
CA ASN A 1228 13.92 -37.07 51.10
C ASN A 1228 14.05 -36.29 49.78
N SER A 1229 14.32 -34.98 49.88
CA SER A 1229 14.51 -34.07 48.75
C SER A 1229 15.99 -33.90 48.37
N GLY A 1230 16.91 -34.66 48.98
CA GLY A 1230 18.35 -34.62 48.69
C GLY A 1230 19.14 -33.51 49.41
N CYS A 1231 18.51 -32.71 50.28
CA CYS A 1231 19.22 -31.70 51.08
C CYS A 1231 20.01 -32.36 52.20
N TYR A 1232 21.14 -31.79 52.61
CA TYR A 1232 21.99 -32.41 53.63
C TYR A 1232 22.45 -31.44 54.72
N THR A 1233 22.81 -32.01 55.87
CA THR A 1233 23.44 -31.31 57.01
C THR A 1233 24.62 -32.15 57.49
N ASP A 1234 25.74 -31.50 57.79
CA ASP A 1234 26.95 -32.15 58.32
C ASP A 1234 27.11 -31.83 59.81
N GLN A 1235 27.40 -32.85 60.63
CA GLN A 1235 27.77 -32.67 62.03
C GLN A 1235 29.04 -33.48 62.33
N THR A 1236 30.03 -32.82 62.92
CA THR A 1236 31.25 -33.49 63.39
C THR A 1236 31.08 -33.87 64.86
N VAL A 1237 31.37 -35.13 65.17
CA VAL A 1237 31.38 -35.67 66.52
C VAL A 1237 32.74 -36.30 66.81
N THR A 1238 33.26 -36.12 68.03
CA THR A 1238 34.54 -36.70 68.44
C THR A 1238 34.28 -37.94 69.27
N LEU A 1239 34.73 -39.09 68.78
CA LEU A 1239 34.82 -40.30 69.58
C LEU A 1239 36.00 -40.12 70.55
N THR A 1240 35.74 -40.02 71.84
CA THR A 1240 36.78 -39.85 72.85
C THR A 1240 37.46 -41.17 73.16
N ARG A 1241 38.76 -41.11 73.44
CA ARG A 1241 39.51 -42.27 73.91
C ARG A 1241 39.03 -42.65 75.31
N LYS A 1242 38.77 -43.94 75.53
CA LYS A 1242 38.45 -44.49 76.85
C LYS A 1242 39.64 -45.25 77.41
N ASP A 1243 40.17 -44.81 78.54
CA ASP A 1243 41.20 -45.57 79.26
C ASP A 1243 40.54 -46.55 80.23
N CYS A 1244 40.75 -47.85 80.00
CA CYS A 1244 40.18 -48.93 80.81
C CYS A 1244 41.04 -49.30 82.03
N ALA A 1245 42.21 -48.70 82.18
CA ALA A 1245 43.00 -48.79 83.39
C ALA A 1245 42.42 -47.84 84.44
N CYS A 1246 41.95 -48.37 85.58
CA CYS A 1246 41.57 -47.56 86.73
C CYS A 1246 42.83 -46.84 87.27
N PRO A 1247 42.80 -45.51 87.52
CA PRO A 1247 43.91 -44.85 88.19
C PRO A 1247 44.16 -45.49 89.57
N PRO A 1248 45.41 -45.64 90.03
CA PRO A 1248 45.70 -46.16 91.36
C PRO A 1248 45.03 -45.29 92.43
N ALA A 1249 44.50 -45.91 93.49
CA ALA A 1249 43.80 -45.22 94.57
C ALA A 1249 44.67 -44.12 95.19
N ALA A 1250 44.19 -42.88 95.15
CA ALA A 1250 44.81 -41.75 95.84
C ALA A 1250 44.11 -41.54 97.19
N CYS A 1251 44.80 -41.79 98.31
CA CYS A 1251 44.34 -41.38 99.63
C CYS A 1251 44.37 -39.84 99.73
N VAL A 1252 43.21 -39.20 99.89
CA VAL A 1252 43.12 -37.75 100.13
C VAL A 1252 42.96 -37.50 101.64
N PRO A 1253 43.82 -36.70 102.30
CA PRO A 1253 43.62 -36.34 103.70
C PRO A 1253 42.45 -35.34 103.84
N VAL A 1254 41.50 -35.63 104.72
CA VAL A 1254 40.39 -34.73 105.05
C VAL A 1254 40.69 -33.99 106.34
N THR A 1255 40.84 -32.67 106.27
CA THR A 1255 40.89 -31.79 107.44
C THR A 1255 39.49 -31.26 107.72
N ALA A 1256 38.86 -31.70 108.80
CA ALA A 1256 37.58 -31.16 109.27
C ALA A 1256 37.84 -30.05 110.31
N THR A 1257 37.51 -28.81 109.99
CA THR A 1257 37.55 -27.69 110.93
C THR A 1257 36.15 -27.43 111.47
N ARG A 1258 35.97 -27.59 112.78
CA ARG A 1258 34.71 -27.26 113.47
C ARG A 1258 34.62 -25.75 113.68
N ILE A 1259 33.68 -25.10 113.01
CA ILE A 1259 33.34 -23.68 113.25
C ILE A 1259 32.30 -23.64 114.38
N ARG A 1260 32.54 -22.81 115.40
CA ARG A 1260 31.63 -22.60 116.53
C ARG A 1260 31.09 -21.18 116.50
#